data_AF-A0A506VDM3-F1
#
_entry.id   AF-A0A506VDM3-F1
#
_cell.length_a   1.000
_cell.length_b   1.000
_cell.length_c   1.000
_cell.angle_alpha   90.00
_cell.angle_beta   90.00
_cell.angle_gamma   90.00
#
_symmetry.space_group_name_H-M   'P 1'
#
loop_
_entity.id
_entity.type
_entity.pdbx_description
1 polymer ?
#
loop_
_entity_poly.entity_id
_entity_poly.type
_entity_poly.pdbx_seq_one_letter_code
_entity_poly.pdbx_strand_id
1 'polypeptide(L)'
;MGTTIVGSEVPRSDGLAKVKGLAIYGDDLKLKNMLYGVCRYSDIAAGYIKDIDLSEAEKVPGVVRIATWEDIPGEKRIGVVLPDYPPIIDREIAFSGDVIAVVAAETYEAACIAAEKIKVTYEPCKPITSPAEALRPGARLIHQDRKDNVIVHHHTIKGDIEAGFANCTHIFEREYEVGFQEHGYIEPESITTCYDANEQIITVYGSIQNAHRVRGFVARYLGLPQSKVNVKRSILGGSFGGKDDIIDHLACRAALMTWLTSRPVKFTYNREQSMRESYKRHPYTMKYKIGLDDDARIQAIKIDILADGGSYAGQTAFVTWRSSVQAAGPYNIPNVRIDVTGVYTNNNYTSAYRGFGAPQVIFANEGLMDEVAEALGLSPVELRVRNILRQNDISIAGQPMTDHTVSAEEVLFKAIGKAEFIAKREHYAKLNAAGGPVKHGIGFAISHRGCSLGAEGLDASSALIQINADGSVNISTSVSENGQGLQTTMSLIAAEAFGIGLDQVSFTEPATAMIADGGSTVASRGTLMGGQAILSAANVLKQRITEALTEQLDINDPEELIWENGKVFNRRHPYNRITFEQAVTITKATGANLSAYGWHVAPDIHWDEEKGTGSPYFTWVYGCQIADITVDTRTGKIQVNHVTAVHDVGKVINKVGFEGQVCGGIAQGMIGYGMLEEFNIEQGEVKSENFDTYLMPTIKDMPSLDIVAVENHDKAGPFGAKVLGEPVLELGAAALNNALSFAIGRRNYAIPMTLEQVKLGYALKKPERQSEAMLESGEKKQVLRLNTLQVQRATSLNEALAMLADGSTRPIAGGTDVLVQARLASAPLPLVDISSVPELKVIELTQEGGLRIGAGVCFSDLTAQSTVQEMYPLLVTACNTIGSLQLRNRATIGGNIVNAAPCADSVPPLVIYDAEVEIQHHNAPSQRMPLSKFITGGYRTALNPGDLLTAIILPPPYRNSRLQQRYLQLGRRNALNITRQSFTGQFVLDEAGSLIYCRLVDGALFSKPQRLTPLENALIGRRLDEALIKEAENILQQMLDEAIGKRWSAAYKVPVGVEMLTQMLQEAMAENH
;
A
#
# COMPACT_ATOMS: atom_id res chain seq x y z
N MET A 1 -4.25 30.17 24.26
CA MET A 1 -4.83 31.19 23.37
C MET A 1 -5.93 30.53 22.56
N GLY A 2 -7.06 31.21 22.32
CA GLY A 2 -8.03 30.71 21.34
C GLY A 2 -7.42 30.77 19.93
N THR A 3 -7.77 29.84 19.06
CA THR A 3 -7.40 29.85 17.64
C THR A 3 -8.60 30.25 16.78
N THR A 4 -8.36 30.93 15.66
CA THR A 4 -9.44 31.39 14.75
C THR A 4 -9.59 30.47 13.54
N ILE A 5 -8.50 30.04 12.90
CA ILE A 5 -8.52 29.19 11.69
C ILE A 5 -7.98 27.78 11.95
N VAL A 6 -7.04 27.60 12.88
CA VAL A 6 -6.54 26.28 13.30
C VAL A 6 -7.67 25.43 13.88
N GLY A 7 -7.80 24.20 13.37
CA GLY A 7 -8.86 23.25 13.74
C GLY A 7 -10.10 23.30 12.84
N SER A 8 -10.17 24.24 11.91
CA SER A 8 -11.27 24.32 10.94
C SER A 8 -11.14 23.30 9.79
N GLU A 9 -12.22 23.16 9.01
CA GLU A 9 -12.26 22.35 7.79
C GLU A 9 -11.78 23.16 6.59
N VAL A 10 -10.54 22.91 6.16
CA VAL A 10 -9.93 23.66 5.07
C VAL A 10 -9.49 22.69 3.95
N PRO A 11 -9.94 22.92 2.70
CA PRO A 11 -9.46 22.16 1.55
C PRO A 11 -7.95 22.30 1.37
N ARG A 12 -7.34 21.32 0.73
CA ARG A 12 -5.91 21.40 0.43
C ARG A 12 -5.61 22.55 -0.53
N SER A 13 -4.59 23.34 -0.20
CA SER A 13 -4.04 24.41 -1.04
C SER A 13 -3.62 23.92 -2.43
N ASP A 14 -3.12 22.69 -2.54
CA ASP A 14 -2.70 22.06 -3.80
C ASP A 14 -3.80 21.19 -4.46
N GLY A 15 -5.00 21.13 -3.87
CA GLY A 15 -6.07 20.22 -4.31
C GLY A 15 -6.63 20.54 -5.69
N LEU A 16 -6.85 21.83 -5.98
CA LEU A 16 -7.46 22.26 -7.25
C LEU A 16 -6.59 21.91 -8.47
N ALA A 17 -5.27 22.09 -8.35
CA ALA A 17 -4.32 21.75 -9.41
C ALA A 17 -4.34 20.24 -9.71
N LYS A 18 -4.44 19.39 -8.68
CA LYS A 18 -4.51 17.93 -8.83
C LYS A 18 -5.80 17.48 -9.51
N VAL A 19 -6.96 18.00 -9.07
CA VAL A 19 -8.27 17.63 -9.66
C VAL A 19 -8.37 18.07 -11.12
N LYS A 20 -7.72 19.18 -11.51
CA LYS A 20 -7.70 19.67 -12.90
C LYS A 20 -6.61 19.04 -13.77
N GLY A 21 -5.73 18.20 -13.22
CA GLY A 21 -4.57 17.67 -13.96
C GLY A 21 -3.54 18.73 -14.34
N LEU A 22 -3.45 19.83 -13.59
CA LEU A 22 -2.48 20.91 -13.77
C LEU A 22 -1.23 20.74 -12.89
N ALA A 23 -1.31 19.86 -11.90
CA ALA A 23 -0.18 19.47 -11.06
C ALA A 23 0.91 18.77 -11.90
N ILE A 24 2.14 19.27 -11.86
CA ILE A 24 3.30 18.72 -12.59
C ILE A 24 4.06 17.75 -11.68
N TYR A 25 3.97 16.45 -11.99
CA TYR A 25 4.69 15.36 -11.34
C TYR A 25 6.05 15.11 -12.03
N GLY A 26 6.86 14.19 -11.50
CA GLY A 26 8.23 13.98 -11.98
C GLY A 26 8.30 13.55 -13.45
N ASP A 27 7.39 12.69 -13.90
CA ASP A 27 7.35 12.22 -15.30
C ASP A 27 6.82 13.27 -16.29
N ASP A 28 6.00 14.22 -15.83
CA ASP A 28 5.44 15.29 -16.65
C ASP A 28 6.52 16.27 -17.15
N LEU A 29 7.69 16.27 -16.50
CA LEU A 29 8.82 17.11 -16.88
C LEU A 29 9.38 16.70 -18.25
N LYS A 30 9.46 17.69 -19.14
CA LYS A 30 10.01 17.58 -20.50
C LYS A 30 11.00 18.71 -20.71
N LEU A 31 12.27 18.38 -20.91
CA LEU A 31 13.32 19.34 -21.24
C LEU A 31 13.73 19.20 -22.71
N LYS A 32 14.20 20.30 -23.29
CA LYS A 32 14.69 20.30 -24.68
C LYS A 32 15.91 19.37 -24.81
N ASN A 33 15.95 18.57 -25.88
CA ASN A 33 17.02 17.61 -26.19
C ASN A 33 17.28 16.54 -25.11
N MET A 34 16.30 16.31 -24.22
CA MET A 34 16.38 15.33 -23.14
C MET A 34 16.53 13.89 -23.66
N LEU A 35 17.33 13.08 -22.95
CA LEU A 35 17.50 11.65 -23.16
C LEU A 35 16.66 10.85 -22.16
N TYR A 36 16.40 9.60 -22.51
CA TYR A 36 15.68 8.63 -21.69
C TYR A 36 16.64 7.60 -21.12
N GLY A 37 16.62 7.47 -19.80
CA GLY A 37 17.42 6.57 -19.01
C GLY A 37 16.72 5.24 -18.72
N VAL A 38 17.43 4.12 -18.88
CA VAL A 38 16.95 2.76 -18.53
C VAL A 38 18.06 1.99 -17.82
N CYS A 39 17.70 1.24 -16.78
CA CYS A 39 18.62 0.38 -16.02
C CYS A 39 18.69 -1.03 -16.63
N ARG A 40 19.88 -1.64 -16.61
CA ARG A 40 20.09 -3.08 -16.80
C ARG A 40 20.28 -3.73 -15.43
N TYR A 41 19.30 -4.52 -15.01
CA TYR A 41 19.33 -5.23 -13.73
C TYR A 41 20.04 -6.58 -13.83
N SER A 42 20.36 -7.20 -12.69
CA SER A 42 20.90 -8.57 -12.60
C SER A 42 19.93 -9.63 -13.15
N ASP A 43 20.42 -10.71 -13.73
CA ASP A 43 19.60 -11.87 -14.14
C ASP A 43 19.46 -12.93 -13.02
N ILE A 44 20.20 -12.76 -11.92
CA ILE A 44 20.25 -13.70 -10.79
C ILE A 44 20.08 -12.96 -9.45
N ALA A 45 19.54 -13.66 -8.45
CA ALA A 45 19.35 -13.10 -7.11
C ALA A 45 20.61 -13.08 -6.23
N ALA A 46 21.63 -13.88 -6.53
CA ALA A 46 22.87 -13.91 -5.74
C ALA A 46 24.02 -14.49 -6.57
N GLY A 47 25.20 -13.86 -6.50
CA GLY A 47 26.40 -14.38 -7.16
C GLY A 47 27.37 -13.29 -7.55
N TYR A 48 28.13 -13.53 -8.62
CA TYR A 48 29.13 -12.59 -9.12
C TYR A 48 29.04 -12.37 -10.62
N ILE A 49 29.32 -11.14 -11.06
CA ILE A 49 29.56 -10.80 -12.46
C ILE A 49 30.97 -11.25 -12.84
N LYS A 50 31.10 -11.99 -13.95
CA LYS A 50 32.39 -12.40 -14.53
C LYS A 50 32.83 -11.48 -15.65
N ASP A 51 31.90 -11.11 -16.52
CA ASP A 51 32.17 -10.32 -17.72
C ASP A 51 30.90 -9.59 -18.18
N ILE A 52 31.06 -8.42 -18.79
CA ILE A 52 29.98 -7.59 -19.35
C ILE A 52 30.37 -7.20 -20.78
N ASP A 53 29.54 -7.54 -21.76
CA ASP A 53 29.69 -7.16 -23.16
C ASP A 53 28.60 -6.16 -23.59
N LEU A 54 29.03 -4.94 -23.92
CA LEU A 54 28.17 -3.82 -24.34
C LEU A 54 28.07 -3.68 -25.87
N SER A 55 28.86 -4.44 -26.65
CA SER A 55 29.13 -4.16 -28.06
C SER A 55 27.89 -4.15 -28.96
N GLU A 56 26.90 -4.98 -28.68
CA GLU A 56 25.64 -5.03 -29.44
C GLU A 56 24.63 -3.97 -28.98
N ALA A 57 24.70 -3.56 -27.71
CA ALA A 57 23.86 -2.51 -27.14
C ALA A 57 24.26 -1.13 -27.67
N GLU A 58 25.57 -0.87 -27.79
CA GLU A 58 26.10 0.40 -28.33
C GLU A 58 25.73 0.64 -29.81
N LYS A 59 25.48 -0.43 -30.57
CA LYS A 59 25.08 -0.34 -31.99
C LYS A 59 23.59 -0.03 -32.18
N VAL A 60 22.78 0.02 -31.12
CA VAL A 60 21.35 0.29 -31.24
C VAL A 60 21.14 1.76 -31.66
N PRO A 61 20.43 2.03 -32.77
CA PRO A 61 20.15 3.39 -33.22
C PRO A 61 19.48 4.22 -32.12
N GLY A 62 20.00 5.43 -31.88
CA GLY A 62 19.48 6.35 -30.86
C GLY A 62 20.12 6.19 -29.48
N VAL A 63 20.95 5.17 -29.23
CA VAL A 63 21.76 5.10 -27.99
C VAL A 63 22.83 6.19 -28.04
N VAL A 64 22.96 6.94 -26.93
CA VAL A 64 23.96 8.01 -26.80
C VAL A 64 25.09 7.60 -25.88
N ARG A 65 24.78 6.96 -24.74
CA ARG A 65 25.78 6.49 -23.77
C ARG A 65 25.26 5.28 -23.01
N ILE A 66 26.14 4.34 -22.75
CA ILE A 66 25.98 3.28 -21.75
C ILE A 66 27.07 3.52 -20.71
N ALA A 67 26.72 3.41 -19.42
CA ALA A 67 27.66 3.57 -18.32
C ALA A 67 27.61 2.37 -17.37
N THR A 68 28.78 2.04 -16.83
CA THR A 68 28.98 1.00 -15.81
C THR A 68 29.59 1.62 -14.54
N TRP A 69 29.92 0.79 -13.54
CA TRP A 69 30.60 1.23 -12.32
C TRP A 69 31.98 1.90 -12.58
N GLU A 70 32.61 1.67 -13.74
CA GLU A 70 33.90 2.26 -14.11
C GLU A 70 33.79 3.73 -14.48
N ASP A 71 32.61 4.19 -14.92
CA ASP A 71 32.38 5.58 -15.34
C ASP A 71 32.16 6.54 -14.16
N ILE A 72 32.05 6.02 -12.94
CA ILE A 72 31.72 6.81 -11.74
C ILE A 72 32.97 7.60 -11.29
N PRO A 73 32.93 8.95 -11.32
CA PRO A 73 34.11 9.76 -11.00
C PRO A 73 34.32 9.97 -9.49
N GLY A 74 33.27 9.82 -8.67
CA GLY A 74 33.32 9.99 -7.22
C GLY A 74 33.20 8.67 -6.46
N GLU A 75 32.40 8.69 -5.39
CA GLU A 75 32.18 7.52 -4.54
C GLU A 75 31.27 6.47 -5.20
N LYS A 76 31.73 5.22 -5.28
CA LYS A 76 31.01 4.13 -5.95
C LYS A 76 29.89 3.51 -5.12
N ARG A 77 29.98 3.61 -3.79
CA ARG A 77 28.96 3.12 -2.84
C ARG A 77 28.42 4.29 -2.04
N ILE A 78 27.11 4.32 -1.91
CA ILE A 78 26.37 5.31 -1.11
C ILE A 78 25.37 4.57 -0.23
N GLY A 79 24.74 5.26 0.69
CA GLY A 79 23.72 4.68 1.56
C GLY A 79 23.39 5.57 2.74
N VAL A 80 22.18 5.39 3.27
CA VAL A 80 21.60 6.31 4.26
C VAL A 80 22.32 6.21 5.61
N VAL A 81 22.57 4.98 6.07
CA VAL A 81 23.28 4.71 7.34
C VAL A 81 24.69 4.19 7.08
N LEU A 82 24.79 3.12 6.28
CA LEU A 82 26.05 2.56 5.84
C LEU A 82 26.19 2.79 4.33
N PRO A 83 27.35 3.25 3.85
CA PRO A 83 27.58 3.44 2.42
C PRO A 83 27.91 2.10 1.74
N ASP A 84 26.96 1.16 1.76
CA ASP A 84 27.14 -0.21 1.25
C ASP A 84 26.38 -0.51 -0.02
N TYR A 85 25.47 0.37 -0.47
CA TYR A 85 24.67 0.17 -1.67
C TYR A 85 25.24 0.95 -2.89
N PRO A 86 25.87 0.26 -3.86
CA PRO A 86 26.29 0.89 -5.11
C PRO A 86 25.11 1.21 -6.05
N PRO A 87 24.97 2.45 -6.55
CA PRO A 87 23.98 2.76 -7.58
C PRO A 87 24.17 1.96 -8.87
N ILE A 88 25.41 1.62 -9.22
CA ILE A 88 25.74 0.68 -10.30
C ILE A 88 26.75 -0.30 -9.72
N ILE A 89 26.40 -1.58 -9.65
CA ILE A 89 27.23 -2.61 -9.03
C ILE A 89 28.43 -2.96 -9.91
N ASP A 90 29.52 -3.40 -9.27
CA ASP A 90 30.75 -3.79 -9.96
C ASP A 90 30.80 -5.29 -10.24
N ARG A 91 30.77 -6.11 -9.18
CA ARG A 91 31.00 -7.55 -9.23
C ARG A 91 30.01 -8.34 -8.40
N GLU A 92 29.77 -7.96 -7.15
CA GLU A 92 28.93 -8.74 -6.22
C GLU A 92 27.44 -8.43 -6.44
N ILE A 93 26.66 -9.48 -6.64
CA ILE A 93 25.20 -9.40 -6.77
C ILE A 93 24.58 -9.87 -5.45
N ALA A 94 23.93 -8.94 -4.78
CA ALA A 94 23.27 -9.14 -3.50
C ALA A 94 21.77 -9.43 -3.65
N PHE A 95 21.12 -8.96 -4.72
CA PHE A 95 19.72 -9.28 -5.02
C PHE A 95 19.33 -9.06 -6.49
N SER A 96 18.14 -9.52 -6.88
CA SER A 96 17.62 -9.40 -8.24
C SER A 96 17.35 -7.95 -8.70
N GLY A 97 17.34 -6.97 -7.78
CA GLY A 97 17.19 -5.55 -8.09
C GLY A 97 18.51 -4.80 -8.32
N ASP A 98 19.65 -5.47 -8.25
CA ASP A 98 20.94 -4.85 -8.51
C ASP A 98 21.07 -4.33 -9.95
N VAL A 99 21.58 -3.11 -10.11
CA VAL A 99 21.77 -2.44 -11.40
C VAL A 99 23.21 -2.59 -11.86
N ILE A 100 23.41 -3.26 -12.99
CA ILE A 100 24.71 -3.59 -13.58
C ILE A 100 25.22 -2.48 -14.51
N ALA A 101 24.30 -1.85 -15.25
CA ALA A 101 24.61 -0.78 -16.18
C ALA A 101 23.40 0.14 -16.37
N VAL A 102 23.64 1.35 -16.88
CA VAL A 102 22.58 2.30 -17.23
C VAL A 102 22.76 2.81 -18.67
N VAL A 103 21.66 2.97 -19.39
CA VAL A 103 21.62 3.41 -20.79
C VAL A 103 20.92 4.76 -20.87
N ALA A 104 21.46 5.69 -21.67
CA ALA A 104 20.78 6.91 -22.09
C ALA A 104 20.64 6.93 -23.62
N ALA A 105 19.42 7.10 -24.10
CA ALA A 105 19.09 7.13 -25.53
C ALA A 105 18.10 8.25 -25.89
N GLU A 106 17.98 8.56 -27.17
CA GLU A 106 17.10 9.63 -27.68
C GLU A 106 15.61 9.28 -27.56
N THR A 107 15.29 7.98 -27.48
CA THR A 107 13.95 7.48 -27.21
C THR A 107 14.01 6.43 -26.11
N TYR A 108 12.93 6.33 -25.33
CA TYR A 108 12.80 5.27 -24.32
C TYR A 108 12.87 3.87 -24.95
N GLU A 109 12.32 3.70 -26.16
CA GLU A 109 12.38 2.43 -26.90
C GLU A 109 13.83 1.97 -27.17
N ALA A 110 14.67 2.87 -27.68
CA ALA A 110 16.07 2.57 -27.96
C ALA A 110 16.83 2.21 -26.68
N ALA A 111 16.56 2.90 -25.56
CA ALA A 111 17.14 2.60 -24.27
C ALA A 111 16.76 1.18 -23.78
N CYS A 112 15.48 0.79 -23.91
CA CYS A 112 15.02 -0.56 -23.56
C CYS A 112 15.68 -1.63 -24.44
N ILE A 113 15.74 -1.44 -25.76
CA ILE A 113 16.36 -2.40 -26.69
C ILE A 113 17.85 -2.58 -26.37
N ALA A 114 18.55 -1.50 -26.08
CA ALA A 114 19.96 -1.54 -25.72
C ALA A 114 20.20 -2.27 -24.40
N ALA A 115 19.40 -1.99 -23.36
CA ALA A 115 19.52 -2.69 -22.07
C ALA A 115 19.37 -4.22 -22.21
N GLU A 116 18.43 -4.69 -23.05
CA GLU A 116 18.25 -6.12 -23.37
C GLU A 116 19.44 -6.74 -24.12
N LYS A 117 20.19 -5.95 -24.88
CA LYS A 117 21.34 -6.42 -25.65
C LYS A 117 22.64 -6.45 -24.86
N ILE A 118 22.66 -5.92 -23.64
CA ILE A 118 23.81 -6.04 -22.74
C ILE A 118 23.90 -7.49 -22.27
N LYS A 119 24.99 -8.15 -22.65
CA LYS A 119 25.27 -9.54 -22.27
C LYS A 119 26.12 -9.55 -21.00
N VAL A 120 25.72 -10.36 -20.04
CA VAL A 120 26.42 -10.50 -18.77
C VAL A 120 26.67 -11.99 -18.52
N THR A 121 27.90 -12.32 -18.15
CA THR A 121 28.27 -13.67 -17.72
C THR A 121 28.30 -13.71 -16.20
N TYR A 122 27.62 -14.68 -15.59
CA TYR A 122 27.48 -14.79 -14.13
C TYR A 122 28.15 -16.04 -13.55
N GLU A 123 28.54 -15.96 -12.29
CA GLU A 123 28.79 -17.10 -11.40
C GLU A 123 27.69 -17.10 -10.31
N PRO A 124 26.60 -17.87 -10.50
CA PRO A 124 25.47 -17.85 -9.57
C PRO A 124 25.80 -18.55 -8.25
N CYS A 125 25.26 -18.00 -7.17
CA CYS A 125 25.27 -18.60 -5.84
C CYS A 125 23.84 -18.95 -5.42
N LYS A 126 23.71 -19.93 -4.52
CA LYS A 126 22.42 -20.14 -3.85
C LYS A 126 22.09 -18.89 -3.00
N PRO A 127 20.92 -18.27 -3.17
CA PRO A 127 20.49 -17.13 -2.37
C PRO A 127 20.20 -17.59 -0.93
N ILE A 128 20.60 -16.78 0.05
CA ILE A 128 20.25 -16.95 1.46
C ILE A 128 19.07 -16.03 1.74
N THR A 129 17.88 -16.58 1.94
CA THR A 129 16.63 -15.79 2.02
C THR A 129 16.00 -15.79 3.42
N SER A 130 16.73 -16.24 4.44
CA SER A 130 16.28 -16.29 5.83
C SER A 130 17.36 -15.72 6.75
N PRO A 131 17.03 -14.79 7.67
CA PRO A 131 17.96 -14.32 8.70
C PRO A 131 18.58 -15.46 9.52
N ALA A 132 17.79 -16.48 9.86
CA ALA A 132 18.26 -17.63 10.61
C ALA A 132 19.27 -18.49 9.83
N GLU A 133 19.16 -18.54 8.50
CA GLU A 133 20.16 -19.20 7.64
C GLU A 133 21.43 -18.36 7.53
N ALA A 134 21.30 -17.04 7.37
CA ALA A 134 22.42 -16.10 7.26
C ALA A 134 23.30 -16.02 8.52
N LEU A 135 22.73 -16.31 9.70
CA LEU A 135 23.42 -16.33 10.99
C LEU A 135 24.08 -17.68 11.33
N ARG A 136 23.91 -18.74 10.51
CA ARG A 136 24.52 -20.04 10.82
C ARG A 136 26.05 -19.98 10.76
N PRO A 137 26.76 -20.72 11.62
CA PRO A 137 28.22 -20.86 11.49
C PRO A 137 28.60 -21.34 10.09
N GLY A 138 29.49 -20.61 9.41
CA GLY A 138 29.95 -20.94 8.06
C GLY A 138 28.98 -20.56 6.93
N ALA A 139 27.90 -19.83 7.20
CA ALA A 139 27.05 -19.26 6.16
C ALA A 139 27.87 -18.34 5.23
N ARG A 140 27.55 -18.34 3.93
CA ARG A 140 28.18 -17.42 2.97
C ARG A 140 27.87 -15.97 3.38
N LEU A 141 28.87 -15.11 3.29
CA LEU A 141 28.67 -13.67 3.47
C LEU A 141 27.91 -13.09 2.28
N ILE A 142 26.91 -12.25 2.56
CA ILE A 142 26.18 -11.50 1.54
C ILE A 142 27.07 -10.42 0.92
N HIS A 143 27.95 -9.83 1.74
CA HIS A 143 28.97 -8.87 1.34
C HIS A 143 30.35 -9.39 1.76
N GLN A 144 31.25 -9.65 0.81
CA GLN A 144 32.54 -10.30 1.10
C GLN A 144 33.49 -9.47 1.99
N ASP A 145 33.28 -8.16 2.06
CA ASP A 145 34.11 -7.24 2.85
C ASP A 145 33.67 -7.11 4.31
N ARG A 146 32.61 -7.83 4.72
CA ARG A 146 32.11 -7.85 6.10
C ARG A 146 32.63 -9.04 6.89
N LYS A 147 32.59 -8.91 8.22
CA LYS A 147 32.97 -10.00 9.15
C LYS A 147 31.88 -11.08 9.29
N ASP A 148 30.63 -10.69 9.15
CA ASP A 148 29.44 -11.51 9.35
C ASP A 148 28.25 -10.88 8.58
N ASN A 149 27.10 -11.57 8.60
CA ASN A 149 25.86 -11.10 7.99
C ASN A 149 25.01 -10.21 8.93
N VAL A 150 25.57 -9.69 10.03
CA VAL A 150 24.84 -8.81 10.95
C VAL A 150 24.96 -7.36 10.48
N ILE A 151 23.82 -6.69 10.30
CA ILE A 151 23.76 -5.26 10.01
C ILE A 151 23.96 -4.48 11.31
N VAL A 152 23.17 -4.84 12.32
CA VAL A 152 23.09 -4.15 13.61
C VAL A 152 22.54 -5.11 14.67
N HIS A 153 22.92 -4.87 15.92
CA HIS A 153 22.30 -5.46 17.10
C HIS A 153 21.97 -4.34 18.09
N HIS A 154 20.71 -4.25 18.50
CA HIS A 154 20.25 -3.35 19.56
C HIS A 154 19.77 -4.17 20.75
N HIS A 155 19.88 -3.59 21.94
CA HIS A 155 19.26 -4.14 23.14
C HIS A 155 18.60 -3.04 23.96
N THR A 156 17.72 -3.42 24.88
CA THR A 156 17.16 -2.56 25.94
C THR A 156 17.09 -3.37 27.23
N ILE A 157 17.66 -2.82 28.31
CA ILE A 157 17.73 -3.48 29.62
C ILE A 157 17.20 -2.54 30.70
N LYS A 158 16.09 -2.94 31.35
CA LYS A 158 15.53 -2.27 32.52
C LYS A 158 15.32 -3.29 33.62
N GLY A 159 15.77 -3.00 34.85
CA GLY A 159 15.64 -3.92 35.97
C GLY A 159 16.49 -5.20 35.82
N ASP A 160 16.08 -6.27 36.49
CA ASP A 160 16.73 -7.58 36.44
C ASP A 160 15.76 -8.61 35.88
N ILE A 161 16.06 -9.11 34.68
CA ILE A 161 15.15 -9.99 33.95
C ILE A 161 14.97 -11.35 34.64
N GLU A 162 16.03 -11.90 35.24
CA GLU A 162 15.98 -13.21 35.90
C GLU A 162 15.22 -13.11 37.23
N ALA A 163 15.50 -12.07 38.02
CA ALA A 163 14.75 -11.79 39.24
C ALA A 163 13.27 -11.48 38.96
N GLY A 164 12.99 -10.77 37.86
CA GLY A 164 11.64 -10.49 37.40
C GLY A 164 10.84 -11.76 37.12
N PHE A 165 11.39 -12.69 36.33
CA PHE A 165 10.73 -13.97 36.04
C PHE A 165 10.60 -14.89 37.25
N ALA A 166 11.58 -14.87 38.17
CA ALA A 166 11.50 -15.64 39.41
C ALA A 166 10.32 -15.24 40.31
N ASN A 167 9.85 -13.99 40.19
CA ASN A 167 8.69 -13.47 40.93
C ASN A 167 7.35 -13.64 40.19
N CYS A 168 7.34 -14.23 39.00
CA CYS A 168 6.12 -14.45 38.22
C CYS A 168 5.45 -15.76 38.62
N THR A 169 4.13 -15.73 38.76
CA THR A 169 3.30 -16.94 38.95
C THR A 169 2.76 -17.46 37.63
N HIS A 170 2.63 -16.60 36.62
CA HIS A 170 2.18 -16.94 35.28
C HIS A 170 3.21 -16.52 34.23
N ILE A 171 3.63 -17.45 33.37
CA ILE A 171 4.62 -17.19 32.31
C ILE A 171 4.08 -17.71 30.99
N PHE A 172 4.15 -16.89 29.95
CA PHE A 172 3.72 -17.21 28.60
C PHE A 172 4.84 -16.96 27.60
N GLU A 173 5.00 -17.86 26.63
CA GLU A 173 5.98 -17.76 25.55
C GLU A 173 5.30 -17.90 24.20
N ARG A 174 5.54 -16.97 23.27
CA ARG A 174 4.93 -16.94 21.93
C ARG A 174 5.91 -16.44 20.88
N GLU A 175 5.71 -16.92 19.66
CA GLU A 175 6.46 -16.51 18.47
C GLU A 175 5.49 -15.94 17.44
N TYR A 176 5.86 -14.81 16.84
CA TYR A 176 5.08 -14.09 15.83
C TYR A 176 5.93 -13.84 14.58
N GLU A 177 5.28 -13.84 13.42
CA GLU A 177 5.92 -13.56 12.13
C GLU A 177 5.14 -12.49 11.36
N VAL A 178 5.86 -11.59 10.70
CA VAL A 178 5.27 -10.62 9.78
C VAL A 178 6.10 -10.54 8.51
N GLY A 179 5.44 -10.40 7.36
CA GLY A 179 6.09 -10.38 6.04
C GLY A 179 6.44 -8.98 5.53
N PHE A 180 6.95 -8.95 4.29
CA PHE A 180 7.22 -7.73 3.54
C PHE A 180 5.93 -6.95 3.24
N GLN A 181 6.06 -5.62 3.14
CA GLN A 181 5.03 -4.74 2.60
C GLN A 181 5.66 -3.78 1.57
N GLU A 182 5.01 -3.62 0.41
CA GLU A 182 5.36 -2.67 -0.65
C GLU A 182 4.61 -1.34 -0.45
N HIS A 183 5.26 -0.21 -0.69
CA HIS A 183 4.71 1.12 -0.42
C HIS A 183 3.52 1.43 -1.32
N GLY A 184 3.56 0.99 -2.58
CA GLY A 184 2.44 1.12 -3.51
C GLY A 184 2.06 2.56 -3.83
N TYR A 185 2.98 3.53 -3.68
CA TYR A 185 2.74 4.92 -4.10
C TYR A 185 2.37 4.97 -5.57
N ILE A 186 1.40 5.82 -5.95
CA ILE A 186 0.78 5.79 -7.28
C ILE A 186 1.78 6.20 -8.36
N GLU A 187 2.54 7.27 -8.12
CA GLU A 187 3.61 7.74 -9.01
C GLU A 187 4.89 6.95 -8.71
N PRO A 188 5.43 6.12 -9.62
CA PRO A 188 6.74 5.50 -9.44
C PRO A 188 7.87 6.53 -9.29
N GLU A 189 9.08 6.04 -9.05
CA GLU A 189 10.28 6.86 -8.97
C GLU A 189 10.56 7.55 -10.32
N SER A 190 10.77 8.86 -10.28
CA SER A 190 11.07 9.66 -11.46
C SER A 190 12.06 10.77 -11.12
N ILE A 191 13.18 10.80 -11.85
CA ILE A 191 14.21 11.83 -11.75
C ILE A 191 14.56 12.34 -13.14
N THR A 192 14.58 13.67 -13.29
CA THR A 192 15.15 14.36 -14.45
C THR A 192 16.31 15.23 -13.98
N THR A 193 17.46 15.13 -14.64
CA THR A 193 18.62 15.97 -14.33
C THR A 193 19.02 16.80 -15.53
N CYS A 194 19.57 17.98 -15.30
CA CYS A 194 20.19 18.81 -16.34
C CYS A 194 21.45 19.49 -15.81
N TYR A 195 22.34 19.89 -16.72
CA TYR A 195 23.58 20.58 -16.39
C TYR A 195 23.57 21.97 -17.03
N ASP A 196 23.75 23.00 -16.22
CA ASP A 196 24.02 24.36 -16.69
C ASP A 196 25.53 24.50 -16.87
N ALA A 197 25.99 24.62 -18.13
CA ALA A 197 27.41 24.75 -18.44
C ALA A 197 28.01 26.11 -18.05
N ASN A 198 27.19 27.17 -17.95
CA ASN A 198 27.65 28.50 -17.57
C ASN A 198 27.90 28.59 -16.05
N GLU A 199 26.96 28.09 -15.26
CA GLU A 199 27.07 28.07 -13.79
C GLU A 199 27.86 26.85 -13.27
N GLN A 200 28.01 25.84 -14.14
CA GLN A 200 28.54 24.51 -13.85
C GLN A 200 27.75 23.82 -12.74
N ILE A 201 26.42 23.92 -12.78
CA ILE A 201 25.52 23.36 -11.76
C ILE A 201 24.70 22.23 -12.37
N ILE A 202 24.69 21.09 -11.69
CA ILE A 202 23.72 20.02 -11.94
C ILE A 202 22.45 20.33 -11.17
N THR A 203 21.33 20.43 -11.87
CA THR A 203 20.01 20.54 -11.25
C THR A 203 19.25 19.22 -11.36
N VAL A 204 18.77 18.72 -10.22
CA VAL A 204 17.97 17.51 -10.10
C VAL A 204 16.51 17.88 -9.86
N TYR A 205 15.62 17.31 -10.65
CA TYR A 205 14.17 17.42 -10.53
C TYR A 205 13.55 16.03 -10.32
N GLY A 206 12.43 15.96 -9.62
CA GLY A 206 11.67 14.72 -9.53
C GLY A 206 10.90 14.53 -8.23
N SER A 207 10.38 13.32 -8.07
CA SER A 207 9.57 12.90 -6.94
C SER A 207 10.43 12.58 -5.72
N ILE A 208 10.96 13.61 -5.07
CA ILE A 208 12.01 13.47 -4.05
C ILE A 208 11.45 13.79 -2.66
N GLN A 209 11.53 12.82 -1.73
CA GLN A 209 11.13 13.05 -0.33
C GLN A 209 12.17 13.86 0.45
N ASN A 210 13.47 13.60 0.24
CA ASN A 210 14.56 14.31 0.93
C ASN A 210 15.50 14.98 -0.08
N ALA A 211 15.28 16.27 -0.33
CA ALA A 211 16.05 17.01 -1.32
C ALA A 211 17.51 17.24 -0.92
N HIS A 212 17.80 17.46 0.36
CA HIS A 212 19.16 17.73 0.84
C HIS A 212 20.03 16.46 0.85
N ARG A 213 19.46 15.30 1.21
CA ARG A 213 20.18 14.03 1.10
C ARG A 213 20.51 13.67 -0.35
N VAL A 214 19.54 13.80 -1.28
CA VAL A 214 19.80 13.65 -2.73
C VAL A 214 20.94 14.56 -3.18
N ARG A 215 20.93 15.84 -2.76
CA ARG A 215 21.99 16.81 -3.11
C ARG A 215 23.37 16.30 -2.66
N GLY A 216 23.47 15.83 -1.42
CA GLY A 216 24.72 15.29 -0.86
C GLY A 216 25.19 14.02 -1.57
N PHE A 217 24.27 13.12 -1.90
CA PHE A 217 24.56 11.85 -2.55
C PHE A 217 25.05 12.05 -3.98
N VAL A 218 24.34 12.86 -4.78
CA VAL A 218 24.75 13.20 -6.14
C VAL A 218 26.12 13.90 -6.15
N ALA A 219 26.37 14.81 -5.20
CA ALA A 219 27.65 15.49 -5.06
C ALA A 219 28.80 14.50 -4.82
N ARG A 220 28.64 13.58 -3.85
CA ARG A 220 29.65 12.53 -3.55
C ARG A 220 29.85 11.57 -4.72
N TYR A 221 28.76 11.13 -5.37
CA TYR A 221 28.81 10.20 -6.49
C TYR A 221 29.54 10.78 -7.72
N LEU A 222 29.40 12.09 -7.95
CA LEU A 222 30.07 12.78 -9.05
C LEU A 222 31.41 13.42 -8.68
N GLY A 223 31.83 13.35 -7.42
CA GLY A 223 33.05 14.02 -6.95
C GLY A 223 32.96 15.56 -7.01
N LEU A 224 31.75 16.12 -6.84
CA LEU A 224 31.48 17.55 -6.91
C LEU A 224 31.25 18.15 -5.50
N PRO A 225 31.57 19.44 -5.28
CA PRO A 225 31.09 20.12 -4.08
C PRO A 225 29.57 20.31 -4.12
N GLN A 226 28.89 20.26 -2.97
CA GLN A 226 27.43 20.41 -2.91
C GLN A 226 26.92 21.73 -3.50
N SER A 227 27.74 22.80 -3.52
CA SER A 227 27.41 24.07 -4.18
C SER A 227 27.22 23.95 -5.70
N LYS A 228 27.69 22.86 -6.32
CA LYS A 228 27.53 22.55 -7.74
C LYS A 228 26.37 21.60 -8.03
N VAL A 229 25.57 21.27 -7.01
CA VAL A 229 24.36 20.45 -7.13
C VAL A 229 23.19 21.20 -6.50
N ASN A 230 22.10 21.32 -7.26
CA ASN A 230 20.86 21.93 -6.81
C ASN A 230 19.70 20.94 -6.99
N VAL A 231 18.77 20.90 -6.05
CA VAL A 231 17.61 19.99 -6.12
C VAL A 231 16.32 20.80 -6.05
N LYS A 232 15.45 20.59 -7.04
CA LYS A 232 14.15 21.24 -7.20
C LYS A 232 13.06 20.17 -7.31
N ARG A 233 12.32 19.95 -6.23
CA ARG A 233 11.27 18.93 -6.18
C ARG A 233 10.15 19.23 -7.18
N SER A 234 9.60 18.18 -7.81
CA SER A 234 8.27 18.24 -8.44
C SER A 234 7.19 17.90 -7.41
N ILE A 235 5.92 17.94 -7.82
CA ILE A 235 4.85 17.36 -7.00
C ILE A 235 5.13 15.85 -6.84
N LEU A 236 4.82 15.32 -5.65
CA LEU A 236 5.10 13.93 -5.26
C LEU A 236 3.79 13.13 -5.15
N GLY A 237 3.67 12.05 -5.92
CA GLY A 237 2.49 11.17 -5.99
C GLY A 237 2.46 10.05 -4.96
N GLY A 238 2.77 10.38 -3.70
CA GLY A 238 2.92 9.44 -2.58
C GLY A 238 4.36 8.90 -2.41
N SER A 239 4.71 8.59 -1.17
CA SER A 239 6.01 7.99 -0.80
C SER A 239 5.86 6.98 0.32
N PHE A 240 5.21 7.36 1.43
CA PHE A 240 5.01 6.51 2.62
C PHE A 240 6.32 5.99 3.23
N GLY A 241 7.41 6.74 3.04
CA GLY A 241 8.76 6.34 3.41
C GLY A 241 9.55 5.71 2.27
N GLY A 242 8.92 5.32 1.15
CA GLY A 242 9.52 4.56 0.04
C GLY A 242 10.30 5.38 -0.99
N LYS A 243 10.17 6.71 -0.99
CA LYS A 243 11.03 7.63 -1.78
C LYS A 243 12.04 8.37 -0.91
N ASP A 244 12.36 7.80 0.26
CA ASP A 244 13.41 8.33 1.13
C ASP A 244 14.79 7.89 0.61
N ASP A 245 14.96 6.61 0.29
CA ASP A 245 16.27 6.00 0.07
C ASP A 245 16.55 5.74 -1.43
N ILE A 246 15.71 4.95 -2.09
CA ILE A 246 15.84 4.56 -3.52
C ILE A 246 16.01 5.74 -4.49
N ILE A 247 15.36 6.87 -4.20
CA ILE A 247 15.42 8.05 -5.07
C ILE A 247 16.82 8.66 -5.11
N ASP A 248 17.61 8.47 -4.05
CA ASP A 248 19.00 8.92 -3.97
C ASP A 248 19.86 8.16 -5.01
N HIS A 249 19.67 6.85 -5.13
CA HIS A 249 20.35 6.00 -6.11
C HIS A 249 19.95 6.32 -7.55
N LEU A 250 18.64 6.51 -7.80
CA LEU A 250 18.15 6.89 -9.11
C LEU A 250 18.67 8.28 -9.54
N ALA A 251 18.75 9.22 -8.58
CA ALA A 251 19.31 10.54 -8.84
C ALA A 251 20.80 10.50 -9.17
N CYS A 252 21.57 9.65 -8.50
CA CYS A 252 22.99 9.43 -8.82
C CYS A 252 23.17 8.94 -10.27
N ARG A 253 22.37 7.94 -10.70
CA ARG A 253 22.40 7.41 -12.08
C ARG A 253 22.02 8.47 -13.11
N ALA A 254 20.92 9.19 -12.87
CA ALA A 254 20.48 10.25 -13.78
C ALA A 254 21.54 11.36 -13.91
N ALA A 255 22.10 11.79 -12.78
CA ALA A 255 23.13 12.84 -12.76
C ALA A 255 24.43 12.40 -13.45
N LEU A 256 24.85 11.14 -13.29
CA LEU A 256 25.99 10.57 -14.02
C LEU A 256 25.76 10.59 -15.53
N MET A 257 24.59 10.17 -15.99
CA MET A 257 24.28 10.19 -17.43
C MET A 257 24.21 11.61 -17.99
N THR A 258 23.67 12.57 -17.22
CA THR A 258 23.71 13.98 -17.60
C THR A 258 25.13 14.52 -17.66
N TRP A 259 25.98 14.15 -16.69
CA TRP A 259 27.39 14.54 -16.66
C TRP A 259 28.16 14.00 -17.88
N LEU A 260 28.00 12.73 -18.20
CA LEU A 260 28.69 12.07 -19.32
C LEU A 260 28.21 12.56 -20.70
N THR A 261 26.94 12.95 -20.82
CA THR A 261 26.34 13.32 -22.12
C THR A 261 26.23 14.83 -22.33
N SER A 262 26.35 15.64 -21.27
CA SER A 262 26.02 17.07 -21.28
C SER A 262 24.61 17.40 -21.79
N ARG A 263 23.70 16.41 -21.77
CA ARG A 263 22.29 16.54 -22.16
C ARG A 263 21.43 16.24 -20.93
N PRO A 264 20.23 16.84 -20.79
CA PRO A 264 19.32 16.45 -19.73
C PRO A 264 18.94 14.96 -19.86
N VAL A 265 18.90 14.23 -18.75
CA VAL A 265 18.52 12.81 -18.75
C VAL A 265 17.39 12.55 -17.75
N LYS A 266 16.33 11.87 -18.20
CA LYS A 266 15.21 11.44 -17.38
C LYS A 266 15.20 9.93 -17.21
N PHE A 267 15.15 9.49 -15.95
CA PHE A 267 14.79 8.12 -15.58
C PHE A 267 13.41 8.13 -14.92
N THR A 268 12.52 7.29 -15.42
CA THR A 268 11.19 7.08 -14.84
C THR A 268 10.90 5.59 -14.82
N TYR A 269 10.65 5.05 -13.62
CA TYR A 269 10.38 3.63 -13.46
C TYR A 269 8.94 3.31 -13.89
N ASN A 270 8.77 2.14 -14.50
CA ASN A 270 7.46 1.50 -14.53
C ASN A 270 7.19 0.79 -13.18
N ARG A 271 6.00 0.20 -13.02
CA ARG A 271 5.62 -0.42 -11.74
C ARG A 271 6.49 -1.63 -11.41
N GLU A 272 6.82 -2.44 -12.42
CA GLU A 272 7.61 -3.65 -12.28
C GLU A 272 9.05 -3.32 -11.83
N GLN A 273 9.66 -2.30 -12.43
CA GLN A 273 10.98 -1.77 -12.03
C GLN A 273 10.95 -1.22 -10.60
N SER A 274 9.91 -0.44 -10.28
CA SER A 274 9.69 0.10 -8.94
C SER A 274 9.61 -1.04 -7.92
N MET A 275 8.74 -2.03 -8.11
CA MET A 275 8.60 -3.16 -7.16
C MET A 275 9.85 -4.03 -7.07
N ARG A 276 10.59 -4.20 -8.17
CA ARG A 276 11.82 -4.99 -8.24
C ARG A 276 12.96 -4.37 -7.43
N GLU A 277 13.20 -3.07 -7.60
CA GLU A 277 14.36 -2.41 -7.01
C GLU A 277 14.06 -1.74 -5.67
N SER A 278 12.86 -1.16 -5.51
CA SER A 278 12.53 -0.43 -4.29
C SER A 278 12.59 -1.34 -3.06
N TYR A 279 12.95 -0.76 -1.93
CA TYR A 279 12.96 -1.45 -0.66
C TYR A 279 11.55 -1.65 -0.12
N LYS A 280 11.44 -2.54 0.87
CA LYS A 280 10.17 -2.93 1.49
C LYS A 280 10.19 -2.67 3.00
N ARG A 281 9.03 -2.82 3.65
CA ARG A 281 8.96 -2.96 5.12
C ARG A 281 9.67 -4.24 5.55
N HIS A 282 10.41 -4.18 6.67
CA HIS A 282 11.09 -5.31 7.30
C HIS A 282 10.13 -6.44 7.73
N PRO A 283 10.35 -7.67 7.25
CA PRO A 283 9.85 -8.89 7.88
C PRO A 283 10.54 -9.15 9.20
N TYR A 284 9.77 -9.47 10.24
CA TYR A 284 10.29 -9.81 11.57
C TYR A 284 9.84 -11.21 11.99
N THR A 285 10.74 -11.95 12.63
CA THR A 285 10.42 -13.07 13.53
C THR A 285 10.64 -12.59 14.96
N MET A 286 9.62 -12.70 15.81
CA MET A 286 9.62 -12.12 17.15
C MET A 286 9.24 -13.15 18.19
N LYS A 287 10.09 -13.37 19.18
CA LYS A 287 9.85 -14.28 20.31
C LYS A 287 9.62 -13.46 21.57
N TYR A 288 8.46 -13.62 22.16
CA TYR A 288 8.06 -12.95 23.39
C TYR A 288 7.97 -13.96 24.53
N LYS A 289 8.50 -13.58 25.69
CA LYS A 289 8.27 -14.23 26.98
C LYS A 289 7.77 -13.17 27.95
N ILE A 290 6.57 -13.35 28.49
CA ILE A 290 5.93 -12.41 29.42
C ILE A 290 5.61 -13.12 30.73
N GLY A 291 5.89 -12.46 31.85
CA GLY A 291 5.68 -12.97 33.18
C GLY A 291 4.80 -12.01 33.99
N LEU A 292 3.80 -12.57 34.67
CA LEU A 292 2.82 -11.84 35.48
C LEU A 292 2.71 -12.46 36.87
N ASP A 293 2.26 -11.66 37.83
CA ASP A 293 1.83 -12.12 39.15
C ASP A 293 0.35 -12.54 39.18
N ASP A 294 -0.12 -12.98 40.36
CA ASP A 294 -1.52 -13.41 40.58
C ASP A 294 -2.53 -12.25 40.43
N ASP A 295 -2.07 -11.01 40.55
CA ASP A 295 -2.86 -9.79 40.31
C ASP A 295 -2.83 -9.37 38.83
N ALA A 296 -2.31 -10.22 37.94
CA ALA A 296 -2.15 -9.98 36.51
C ALA A 296 -1.39 -8.67 36.20
N ARG A 297 -0.43 -8.29 37.04
CA ARG A 297 0.53 -7.23 36.76
C ARG A 297 1.75 -7.83 36.10
N ILE A 298 2.23 -7.19 35.04
CA ILE A 298 3.41 -7.64 34.30
C ILE A 298 4.64 -7.34 35.14
N GLN A 299 5.37 -8.39 35.51
CA GLN A 299 6.58 -8.29 36.31
C GLN A 299 7.84 -8.37 35.44
N ALA A 300 7.79 -9.10 34.32
CA ALA A 300 8.93 -9.26 33.43
C ALA A 300 8.51 -9.46 31.97
N ILE A 301 9.31 -8.95 31.04
CA ILE A 301 9.19 -9.29 29.62
C ILE A 301 10.56 -9.44 28.96
N LYS A 302 10.74 -10.52 28.21
CA LYS A 302 11.89 -10.75 27.33
C LYS A 302 11.41 -10.85 25.88
N ILE A 303 12.07 -10.13 24.98
CA ILE A 303 11.73 -10.09 23.56
C ILE A 303 12.99 -10.26 22.71
N ASP A 304 13.02 -11.29 21.87
CA ASP A 304 14.08 -11.52 20.89
C ASP A 304 13.51 -11.33 19.46
N ILE A 305 14.07 -10.40 18.69
CA ILE A 305 13.60 -10.06 17.34
C ILE A 305 14.72 -10.30 16.32
N LEU A 306 14.41 -11.08 15.28
CA LEU A 306 15.22 -11.17 14.07
C LEU A 306 14.52 -10.41 12.95
N ALA A 307 15.20 -9.39 12.42
CA ALA A 307 14.72 -8.57 11.32
C ALA A 307 15.47 -8.92 10.02
N ASP A 308 14.73 -9.19 8.96
CA ASP A 308 15.30 -9.32 7.62
C ASP A 308 15.60 -7.91 7.05
N GLY A 309 16.88 -7.56 7.02
CA GLY A 309 17.40 -6.32 6.44
C GLY A 309 17.52 -6.36 4.93
N GLY A 310 17.39 -7.54 4.33
CA GLY A 310 17.62 -7.79 2.91
C GLY A 310 19.06 -7.53 2.46
N SER A 311 19.22 -7.15 1.20
CA SER A 311 20.53 -7.12 0.52
C SER A 311 21.47 -5.99 0.93
N TYR A 312 20.96 -4.86 1.44
CA TYR A 312 21.74 -3.68 1.82
C TYR A 312 21.24 -3.09 3.13
N ALA A 313 22.07 -2.33 3.86
CA ALA A 313 21.71 -1.87 5.20
C ALA A 313 20.44 -1.01 5.22
N GLY A 314 20.25 -0.17 4.19
CA GLY A 314 19.16 0.79 4.10
C GLY A 314 19.04 1.60 5.40
N GLN A 315 17.84 1.57 6.00
CA GLN A 315 17.56 2.15 7.32
C GLN A 315 17.31 1.10 8.41
N THR A 316 17.76 -0.14 8.22
CA THR A 316 17.59 -1.23 9.19
C THR A 316 18.06 -0.85 10.59
N ALA A 317 19.19 -0.13 10.70
CA ALA A 317 19.70 0.38 11.97
C ALA A 317 18.67 1.18 12.77
N PHE A 318 18.04 2.19 12.16
CA PHE A 318 17.07 3.04 12.84
C PHE A 318 15.69 2.38 13.00
N VAL A 319 15.25 1.58 12.02
CA VAL A 319 13.95 0.87 12.11
C VAL A 319 13.95 -0.10 13.29
N THR A 320 15.01 -0.90 13.42
CA THR A 320 15.18 -1.87 14.51
C THR A 320 15.43 -1.21 15.87
N TRP A 321 16.13 -0.06 15.90
CA TRP A 321 16.28 0.76 17.11
C TRP A 321 14.92 1.25 17.62
N ARG A 322 14.05 1.74 16.73
CA ARG A 322 12.71 2.17 17.15
C ARG A 322 11.88 1.00 17.70
N SER A 323 12.03 -0.20 17.14
CA SER A 323 11.42 -1.41 17.67
C SER A 323 11.91 -1.73 19.09
N SER A 324 13.21 -1.58 19.41
CA SER A 324 13.71 -1.87 20.77
C SER A 324 13.11 -0.94 21.84
N VAL A 325 12.77 0.30 21.45
CA VAL A 325 12.17 1.30 22.36
C VAL A 325 10.67 1.07 22.60
N GLN A 326 9.96 0.32 21.75
CA GLN A 326 8.49 0.22 21.76
C GLN A 326 7.96 -1.22 21.83
N ALA A 327 8.82 -2.25 21.78
CA ALA A 327 8.38 -3.63 21.55
C ALA A 327 7.43 -4.21 22.61
N ALA A 328 7.46 -3.70 23.83
CA ALA A 328 6.61 -4.16 24.93
C ALA A 328 5.35 -3.30 25.14
N GLY A 329 5.03 -2.42 24.18
CA GLY A 329 3.82 -1.60 24.18
C GLY A 329 3.75 -0.54 25.28
N PRO A 330 2.58 0.12 25.43
CA PRO A 330 2.40 1.23 26.36
C PRO A 330 2.11 0.74 27.79
N TYR A 331 2.89 -0.24 28.28
CA TYR A 331 2.70 -0.88 29.58
C TYR A 331 3.83 -0.55 30.57
N ASN A 332 3.46 -0.41 31.84
CA ASN A 332 4.38 -0.22 32.95
C ASN A 332 4.95 -1.59 33.38
N ILE A 333 6.18 -1.86 32.95
CA ILE A 333 6.87 -3.13 33.18
C ILE A 333 8.18 -2.86 33.94
N PRO A 334 8.41 -3.50 35.11
CA PRO A 334 9.59 -3.21 35.91
C PRO A 334 10.86 -3.86 35.36
N ASN A 335 10.78 -5.08 34.82
CA ASN A 335 11.93 -5.83 34.30
C ASN A 335 11.79 -6.13 32.80
N VAL A 336 12.71 -5.63 31.98
CA VAL A 336 12.65 -5.70 30.52
C VAL A 336 14.00 -6.10 29.96
N ARG A 337 14.00 -7.09 29.06
CA ARG A 337 15.13 -7.40 28.17
C ARG A 337 14.63 -7.48 26.74
N ILE A 338 15.15 -6.64 25.85
CA ILE A 338 14.83 -6.69 24.43
C ILE A 338 16.14 -6.83 23.67
N ASP A 339 16.18 -7.71 22.68
CA ASP A 339 17.29 -7.92 21.76
C ASP A 339 16.75 -7.90 20.33
N VAL A 340 17.29 -7.03 19.48
CA VAL A 340 16.85 -6.89 18.07
C VAL A 340 18.07 -6.98 17.17
N THR A 341 18.08 -7.97 16.27
CA THR A 341 19.17 -8.17 15.32
C THR A 341 18.68 -7.96 13.89
N GLY A 342 19.27 -7.01 13.17
CA GLY A 342 19.09 -6.84 11.73
C GLY A 342 20.12 -7.65 10.94
N VAL A 343 19.68 -8.43 9.96
CA VAL A 343 20.54 -9.41 9.25
C VAL A 343 20.46 -9.21 7.74
N TYR A 344 21.60 -9.31 7.06
CA TYR A 344 21.65 -9.35 5.59
C TYR A 344 21.09 -10.66 5.05
N THR A 345 20.30 -10.55 3.98
CA THR A 345 19.83 -11.68 3.16
C THR A 345 19.90 -11.33 1.67
N ASN A 346 19.65 -12.28 0.77
CA ASN A 346 19.52 -12.04 -0.67
C ASN A 346 18.09 -11.66 -1.10
N ASN A 347 17.22 -11.30 -0.14
CA ASN A 347 15.91 -10.71 -0.46
C ASN A 347 16.07 -9.22 -0.80
N ASN A 348 14.99 -8.57 -1.27
CA ASN A 348 14.94 -7.11 -1.39
C ASN A 348 15.38 -6.46 -0.08
N TYR A 349 16.29 -5.49 -0.17
CA TYR A 349 16.67 -4.68 0.99
C TYR A 349 15.46 -3.97 1.61
N THR A 350 15.53 -3.74 2.91
CA THR A 350 14.44 -3.15 3.69
C THR A 350 14.89 -1.83 4.31
N SER A 351 13.97 -0.88 4.35
CA SER A 351 14.26 0.50 4.80
C SER A 351 12.94 1.16 5.24
N ALA A 352 12.85 2.49 5.21
CA ALA A 352 11.74 3.22 5.80
C ALA A 352 10.34 2.87 5.23
N TYR A 353 9.41 2.46 6.07
CA TYR A 353 7.98 2.38 5.72
C TYR A 353 7.19 3.05 6.83
N ARG A 354 6.15 3.83 6.50
CA ARG A 354 5.20 4.44 7.45
C ARG A 354 4.91 3.55 8.67
N GLY A 355 5.29 4.00 9.86
CA GLY A 355 5.23 3.21 11.11
C GLY A 355 6.63 2.87 11.64
N PHE A 356 7.59 2.61 10.76
CA PHE A 356 9.02 2.50 11.04
C PHE A 356 9.36 1.49 12.15
N GLY A 357 8.96 0.22 11.96
CA GLY A 357 9.21 -0.87 12.92
C GLY A 357 8.14 -1.05 14.00
N ALA A 358 7.35 -0.01 14.29
CA ALA A 358 6.28 -0.07 15.30
C ALA A 358 5.12 -1.03 14.94
N PRO A 359 4.59 -1.07 13.69
CA PRO A 359 3.48 -1.96 13.35
C PRO A 359 3.81 -3.45 13.60
N GLN A 360 5.06 -3.85 13.37
CA GLN A 360 5.52 -5.23 13.58
C GLN A 360 5.41 -5.63 15.05
N VAL A 361 5.97 -4.83 15.95
CA VAL A 361 5.98 -5.15 17.38
C VAL A 361 4.63 -4.93 18.06
N ILE A 362 3.82 -3.98 17.57
CA ILE A 362 2.44 -3.79 18.04
C ILE A 362 1.58 -5.02 17.71
N PHE A 363 1.72 -5.60 16.52
CA PHE A 363 1.03 -6.85 16.17
C PHE A 363 1.34 -7.99 17.15
N ALA A 364 2.63 -8.23 17.45
CA ALA A 364 3.04 -9.28 18.36
C ALA A 364 2.58 -9.00 19.80
N ASN A 365 2.86 -7.80 20.32
CA ASN A 365 2.57 -7.42 21.69
C ASN A 365 1.06 -7.38 21.97
N GLU A 366 0.25 -6.74 21.13
CA GLU A 366 -1.19 -6.65 21.36
C GLU A 366 -1.93 -7.97 21.12
N GLY A 367 -1.38 -8.84 20.26
CA GLY A 367 -1.84 -10.23 20.14
C GLY A 367 -1.56 -11.05 21.41
N LEU A 368 -0.36 -10.89 21.98
CA LEU A 368 0.04 -11.54 23.23
C LEU A 368 -0.82 -11.09 24.41
N MET A 369 -1.10 -9.79 24.52
CA MET A 369 -1.94 -9.25 25.59
C MET A 369 -3.35 -9.85 25.59
N ASP A 370 -3.97 -10.01 24.42
CA ASP A 370 -5.29 -10.67 24.33
C ASP A 370 -5.24 -12.16 24.69
N GLU A 371 -4.12 -12.83 24.42
CA GLU A 371 -3.92 -14.24 24.77
C GLU A 371 -3.69 -14.42 26.28
N VAL A 372 -2.85 -13.58 26.88
CA VAL A 372 -2.64 -13.57 28.35
C VAL A 372 -3.95 -13.28 29.08
N ALA A 373 -4.74 -12.33 28.59
CA ALA A 373 -6.02 -11.99 29.21
C ALA A 373 -6.97 -13.20 29.22
N GLU A 374 -7.09 -13.90 28.08
CA GLU A 374 -7.91 -15.11 27.98
C GLU A 374 -7.41 -16.22 28.91
N ALA A 375 -6.10 -16.47 28.95
CA ALA A 375 -5.52 -17.52 29.79
C ALA A 375 -5.72 -17.27 31.29
N LEU A 376 -5.79 -16.01 31.72
CA LEU A 376 -6.08 -15.62 33.11
C LEU A 376 -7.58 -15.43 33.40
N GLY A 377 -8.46 -15.68 32.42
CA GLY A 377 -9.90 -15.49 32.58
C GLY A 377 -10.33 -14.02 32.74
N LEU A 378 -9.52 -13.08 32.26
CA LEU A 378 -9.78 -11.64 32.32
C LEU A 378 -10.33 -11.11 30.99
N SER A 379 -11.03 -9.98 31.04
CA SER A 379 -11.34 -9.26 29.82
C SER A 379 -10.06 -8.62 29.23
N PRO A 380 -9.94 -8.50 27.90
CA PRO A 380 -8.78 -7.85 27.28
C PRO A 380 -8.62 -6.37 27.66
N VAL A 381 -9.73 -5.71 28.03
CA VAL A 381 -9.71 -4.33 28.55
C VAL A 381 -9.10 -4.28 29.94
N GLU A 382 -9.51 -5.20 30.81
CA GLU A 382 -9.06 -5.24 32.20
C GLU A 382 -7.55 -5.47 32.32
N LEU A 383 -7.00 -6.45 31.59
CA LEU A 383 -5.56 -6.73 31.63
C LEU A 383 -4.75 -5.48 31.23
N ARG A 384 -5.22 -4.74 30.21
CA ARG A 384 -4.54 -3.52 29.76
C ARG A 384 -4.68 -2.40 30.79
N VAL A 385 -5.86 -2.16 31.36
CA VAL A 385 -6.04 -1.15 32.42
C VAL A 385 -5.15 -1.43 33.64
N ARG A 386 -4.93 -2.70 34.00
CA ARG A 386 -3.99 -3.08 35.06
C ARG A 386 -2.54 -2.73 34.72
N ASN A 387 -2.15 -2.70 33.44
CA ASN A 387 -0.73 -2.57 33.09
C ASN A 387 -0.38 -1.29 32.33
N ILE A 388 -1.36 -0.50 31.89
CA ILE A 388 -1.15 0.68 31.05
C ILE A 388 -0.30 1.76 31.74
N LEU A 389 0.57 2.41 30.97
CA LEU A 389 1.35 3.56 31.43
C LEU A 389 0.42 4.71 31.83
N ARG A 390 0.71 5.29 32.99
CA ARG A 390 0.07 6.50 33.53
C ARG A 390 1.09 7.62 33.69
N GLN A 391 0.59 8.82 34.01
CA GLN A 391 1.44 9.97 34.29
C GLN A 391 2.49 9.62 35.37
N ASN A 392 3.74 10.01 35.12
CA ASN A 392 4.91 9.76 35.97
C ASN A 392 5.40 8.30 36.03
N ASP A 393 4.77 7.36 35.31
CA ASP A 393 5.34 6.02 35.15
C ASP A 393 6.66 6.04 34.36
N ILE A 394 7.39 4.94 34.42
CA ILE A 394 8.66 4.75 33.71
C ILE A 394 8.45 3.81 32.54
N SER A 395 8.76 4.27 31.32
CA SER A 395 8.66 3.44 30.11
C SER A 395 9.59 2.22 30.13
N ILE A 396 9.45 1.35 29.14
CA ILE A 396 10.33 0.19 28.96
C ILE A 396 11.79 0.59 28.68
N ALA A 397 11.98 1.76 28.10
CA ALA A 397 13.29 2.34 27.82
C ALA A 397 13.85 3.16 29.00
N GLY A 398 13.17 3.23 30.14
CA GLY A 398 13.65 3.96 31.32
C GLY A 398 13.25 5.45 31.36
N GLN A 399 12.56 5.97 30.35
CA GLN A 399 12.07 7.35 30.35
C GLN A 399 10.96 7.59 31.39
N PRO A 400 11.09 8.58 32.29
CA PRO A 400 9.98 9.07 33.10
C PRO A 400 8.95 9.83 32.24
N MET A 401 7.68 9.50 32.40
CA MET A 401 6.58 10.08 31.62
C MET A 401 6.01 11.34 32.29
N THR A 402 6.80 12.41 32.33
CA THR A 402 6.52 13.64 33.10
C THR A 402 6.22 14.89 32.26
N ASP A 403 6.69 14.93 31.00
CA ASP A 403 6.77 16.18 30.23
C ASP A 403 5.59 16.46 29.29
N HIS A 404 4.67 15.51 29.18
CA HIS A 404 3.45 15.57 28.38
C HIS A 404 2.32 14.81 29.08
N THR A 405 1.08 15.00 28.61
CA THR A 405 -0.07 14.23 29.09
C THR A 405 0.00 12.79 28.61
N VAL A 406 0.07 11.83 29.53
CA VAL A 406 -0.02 10.40 29.23
C VAL A 406 -1.48 10.01 29.08
N SER A 407 -1.94 9.85 27.83
CA SER A 407 -3.37 9.65 27.53
C SER A 407 -3.73 8.25 27.03
N ALA A 408 -2.88 7.24 27.28
CA ALA A 408 -3.13 5.86 26.87
C ALA A 408 -4.47 5.33 27.40
N GLU A 409 -4.76 5.54 28.68
CA GLU A 409 -6.02 5.13 29.31
C GLU A 409 -7.23 5.91 28.74
N GLU A 410 -7.05 7.19 28.45
CA GLU A 410 -8.09 8.05 27.88
C GLU A 410 -8.49 7.59 26.46
N VAL A 411 -7.53 7.36 25.58
CA VAL A 411 -7.81 6.90 24.21
C VAL A 411 -8.45 5.51 24.22
N LEU A 412 -8.04 4.64 25.15
CA LEU A 412 -8.65 3.33 25.35
C LEU A 412 -10.14 3.47 25.71
N PHE A 413 -10.47 4.17 26.80
CA PHE A 413 -11.85 4.28 27.24
C PHE A 413 -12.76 5.01 26.24
N LYS A 414 -12.23 6.05 25.56
CA LYS A 414 -12.96 6.71 24.48
C LYS A 414 -13.28 5.76 23.34
N ALA A 415 -12.32 4.92 22.92
CA ALA A 415 -12.55 3.93 21.87
C ALA A 415 -13.58 2.89 22.31
N ILE A 416 -13.40 2.30 23.51
CA ILE A 416 -14.29 1.28 24.07
C ILE A 416 -15.74 1.77 24.18
N GLY A 417 -15.93 3.00 24.69
CA GLY A 417 -17.25 3.62 24.79
C GLY A 417 -17.86 3.91 23.42
N LYS A 418 -17.09 4.52 22.51
CA LYS A 418 -17.56 4.89 21.17
C LYS A 418 -17.94 3.68 20.31
N ALA A 419 -17.24 2.56 20.43
CA ALA A 419 -17.52 1.33 19.69
C ALA A 419 -18.55 0.41 20.37
N GLU A 420 -19.03 0.76 21.57
CA GLU A 420 -19.86 -0.11 22.41
C GLU A 420 -19.23 -1.50 22.64
N PHE A 421 -17.90 -1.51 22.81
CA PHE A 421 -17.08 -2.72 22.68
C PHE A 421 -17.54 -3.86 23.59
N ILE A 422 -17.83 -3.55 24.85
CA ILE A 422 -18.24 -4.55 25.86
C ILE A 422 -19.58 -5.20 25.46
N ALA A 423 -20.59 -4.39 25.13
CA ALA A 423 -21.90 -4.87 24.74
C ALA A 423 -21.84 -5.71 23.45
N LYS A 424 -21.08 -5.27 22.45
CA LYS A 424 -20.88 -6.02 21.20
C LYS A 424 -20.14 -7.33 21.44
N ARG A 425 -19.09 -7.34 22.26
CA ARG A 425 -18.34 -8.57 22.56
C ARG A 425 -19.23 -9.62 23.24
N GLU A 426 -20.05 -9.22 24.21
CA GLU A 426 -21.02 -10.12 24.85
C GLU A 426 -22.07 -10.64 23.86
N HIS A 427 -22.59 -9.76 22.99
CA HIS A 427 -23.55 -10.13 21.97
C HIS A 427 -22.95 -11.13 20.96
N TYR A 428 -21.74 -10.87 20.47
CA TYR A 428 -21.05 -11.73 19.52
C TYR A 428 -20.64 -13.07 20.13
N ALA A 429 -20.30 -13.12 21.42
CA ALA A 429 -20.07 -14.39 22.12
C ALA A 429 -21.33 -15.28 22.08
N LYS A 430 -22.52 -14.69 22.32
CA LYS A 430 -23.80 -15.41 22.24
C LYS A 430 -24.11 -15.87 20.80
N LEU A 431 -23.88 -15.01 19.80
CA LEU A 431 -24.07 -15.39 18.39
C LEU A 431 -23.12 -16.51 17.98
N ASN A 432 -21.84 -16.42 18.34
CA ASN A 432 -20.84 -17.43 17.97
C ASN A 432 -21.11 -18.78 18.65
N ALA A 433 -21.61 -18.77 19.89
CA ALA A 433 -22.03 -19.96 20.63
C ALA A 433 -23.28 -20.63 20.04
N ALA A 434 -24.14 -19.89 19.33
CA ALA A 434 -25.30 -20.46 18.64
C ALA A 434 -24.92 -21.34 17.42
N GLY A 435 -23.66 -21.37 17.01
CA GLY A 435 -23.16 -22.19 15.92
C GLY A 435 -23.10 -21.45 14.58
N GLY A 436 -23.19 -22.19 13.47
CA GLY A 436 -23.17 -21.63 12.12
C GLY A 436 -21.77 -21.27 11.56
N PRO A 437 -21.67 -21.13 10.22
CA PRO A 437 -20.40 -20.89 9.52
C PRO A 437 -19.93 -19.43 9.60
N VAL A 438 -20.84 -18.49 9.87
CA VAL A 438 -20.52 -17.06 10.00
C VAL A 438 -20.25 -16.74 11.47
N LYS A 439 -19.10 -16.11 11.74
CA LYS A 439 -18.67 -15.70 13.07
C LYS A 439 -18.48 -14.20 13.16
N HIS A 440 -18.74 -13.63 14.33
CA HIS A 440 -18.66 -12.21 14.60
C HIS A 440 -17.49 -11.89 15.52
N GLY A 441 -16.72 -10.86 15.17
CA GLY A 441 -15.48 -10.48 15.84
C GLY A 441 -15.48 -9.03 16.27
N ILE A 442 -15.00 -8.74 17.48
CA ILE A 442 -14.62 -7.38 17.87
C ILE A 442 -13.33 -7.41 18.69
N GLY A 443 -12.37 -6.59 18.30
CA GLY A 443 -11.02 -6.57 18.88
C GLY A 443 -10.38 -5.20 18.75
N PHE A 444 -9.38 -4.94 19.59
CA PHE A 444 -8.71 -3.66 19.64
C PHE A 444 -7.21 -3.80 19.84
N ALA A 445 -6.49 -2.73 19.56
CA ALA A 445 -5.08 -2.57 19.85
C ALA A 445 -4.83 -1.15 20.38
N ILE A 446 -3.88 -1.01 21.30
CA ILE A 446 -3.43 0.26 21.85
C ILE A 446 -1.93 0.44 21.62
N SER A 447 -1.49 1.67 21.38
CA SER A 447 -0.06 2.01 21.25
C SER A 447 0.26 3.36 21.86
N HIS A 448 1.56 3.54 22.11
CA HIS A 448 2.20 4.84 22.25
C HIS A 448 3.29 4.97 21.18
N ARG A 449 3.51 6.18 20.66
CA ARG A 449 4.56 6.43 19.69
C ARG A 449 5.36 7.66 20.06
N GLY A 450 6.68 7.51 20.09
CA GLY A 450 7.61 8.62 20.25
C GLY A 450 7.49 9.60 19.08
N CYS A 451 7.37 10.89 19.40
CA CYS A 451 7.21 11.93 18.39
C CYS A 451 8.56 12.34 17.80
N SER A 452 8.59 12.56 16.48
CA SER A 452 9.78 13.04 15.76
C SER A 452 10.92 12.01 15.71
N LEU A 453 12.15 12.44 15.38
CA LEU A 453 13.28 11.52 15.18
C LEU A 453 13.69 10.81 16.48
N GLY A 454 13.57 11.49 17.62
CA GLY A 454 14.09 10.97 18.89
C GLY A 454 15.61 10.83 18.85
N ALA A 455 16.16 9.85 19.56
CA ALA A 455 17.62 9.66 19.65
C ALA A 455 18.28 9.10 18.38
N GLU A 456 17.55 9.04 17.25
CA GLU A 456 18.07 8.65 15.94
C GLU A 456 19.07 9.69 15.37
N GLY A 457 19.00 10.96 15.78
CA GLY A 457 19.91 12.01 15.32
C GLY A 457 19.47 13.45 15.61
N LEU A 458 20.15 14.42 14.99
CA LEU A 458 19.80 15.84 15.12
C LEU A 458 18.41 16.12 14.52
N ASP A 459 17.52 16.66 15.35
CA ASP A 459 16.17 17.02 14.94
C ASP A 459 15.99 18.54 14.92
N ALA A 460 16.12 19.13 13.74
CA ALA A 460 15.96 20.56 13.54
C ALA A 460 15.26 20.85 12.21
N SER A 461 14.53 21.96 12.10
CA SER A 461 13.85 22.36 10.87
C SER A 461 13.97 23.86 10.64
N SER A 462 13.82 24.27 9.39
CA SER A 462 13.89 25.67 8.99
C SER A 462 12.68 26.13 8.19
N ALA A 463 12.45 27.44 8.24
CA ALA A 463 11.43 28.11 7.45
C ALA A 463 11.90 29.50 7.02
N LEU A 464 11.35 29.99 5.91
CA LEU A 464 11.51 31.35 5.43
C LEU A 464 10.13 31.99 5.35
N ILE A 465 9.97 33.19 5.91
CA ILE A 465 8.77 34.01 5.76
C ILE A 465 9.18 35.35 5.17
N GLN A 466 8.44 35.79 4.15
CA GLN A 466 8.53 37.13 3.56
C GLN A 466 7.15 37.77 3.53
N ILE A 467 7.00 38.94 4.13
CA ILE A 467 5.78 39.76 4.03
C ILE A 467 6.01 40.81 2.95
N ASN A 468 5.13 40.80 1.94
CA ASN A 468 5.16 41.75 0.82
C ASN A 468 4.55 43.09 1.23
N ALA A 469 4.78 44.12 0.42
CA ALA A 469 4.32 45.47 0.72
C ALA A 469 2.78 45.61 0.75
N ASP A 470 2.07 44.73 0.06
CA ASP A 470 0.60 44.63 0.04
C ASP A 470 0.02 43.79 1.19
N GLY A 471 0.87 43.33 2.12
CA GLY A 471 0.48 42.48 3.25
C GLY A 471 0.35 40.99 2.92
N SER A 472 0.55 40.56 1.67
CA SER A 472 0.59 39.13 1.34
C SER A 472 1.85 38.46 1.92
N VAL A 473 1.75 37.18 2.31
CA VAL A 473 2.80 36.45 3.02
C VAL A 473 3.26 35.24 2.19
N ASN A 474 4.54 35.20 1.83
CA ASN A 474 5.17 34.05 1.21
C ASN A 474 5.90 33.21 2.27
N ILE A 475 5.69 31.89 2.24
CA ILE A 475 6.36 30.95 3.15
C ILE A 475 7.02 29.79 2.42
N SER A 476 8.12 29.30 2.99
CA SER A 476 8.80 28.07 2.58
C SER A 476 9.33 27.33 3.81
N THR A 477 9.45 26.00 3.74
CA THR A 477 10.02 25.18 4.81
C THR A 477 10.96 24.11 4.26
N SER A 478 11.90 23.62 5.09
CA SER A 478 12.84 22.56 4.69
C SER A 478 12.18 21.18 4.61
N VAL A 479 11.04 20.99 5.27
CA VAL A 479 10.22 19.77 5.17
C VAL A 479 9.44 19.74 3.84
N SER A 480 9.03 18.54 3.41
CA SER A 480 8.53 18.22 2.07
C SER A 480 7.04 17.88 2.06
N GLU A 481 6.30 18.37 1.07
CA GLU A 481 4.96 17.85 0.75
C GLU A 481 5.07 16.50 0.04
N ASN A 482 4.57 15.46 0.68
CA ASN A 482 4.57 14.08 0.19
C ASN A 482 3.15 13.56 -0.09
N GLY A 483 2.13 14.42 -0.01
CA GLY A 483 0.71 14.05 -0.04
C GLY A 483 0.03 14.08 1.32
N GLN A 484 0.73 14.44 2.41
CA GLN A 484 0.15 14.54 3.76
C GLN A 484 -0.58 15.87 4.03
N GLY A 485 -0.47 16.87 3.14
CA GLY A 485 -1.10 18.19 3.33
C GLY A 485 -0.24 19.16 4.14
N LEU A 486 1.09 19.04 4.02
CA LEU A 486 2.08 19.93 4.61
C LEU A 486 1.84 21.38 4.20
N GLN A 487 1.67 21.65 2.90
CA GLN A 487 1.58 23.04 2.41
C GLN A 487 0.40 23.77 3.06
N THR A 488 -0.74 23.11 3.16
CA THR A 488 -1.94 23.64 3.81
C THR A 488 -1.72 23.81 5.31
N THR A 489 -1.11 22.82 5.97
CA THR A 489 -0.81 22.86 7.42
C THR A 489 0.13 24.02 7.76
N MET A 490 1.23 24.20 7.02
CA MET A 490 2.18 25.30 7.23
C MET A 490 1.55 26.65 6.96
N SER A 491 0.72 26.75 5.92
CA SER A 491 0.02 28.00 5.59
C SER A 491 -1.02 28.37 6.64
N LEU A 492 -1.72 27.39 7.23
CA LEU A 492 -2.64 27.63 8.35
C LEU A 492 -1.91 28.12 9.60
N ILE A 493 -0.76 27.51 9.91
CA ILE A 493 0.06 27.93 11.05
C ILE A 493 0.55 29.37 10.87
N ALA A 494 1.01 29.74 9.68
CA ALA A 494 1.42 31.10 9.36
C ALA A 494 0.25 32.09 9.39
N ALA A 495 -0.90 31.73 8.81
CA ALA A 495 -2.10 32.56 8.80
C ALA A 495 -2.60 32.83 10.22
N GLU A 496 -2.65 31.80 11.07
CA GLU A 496 -3.01 31.91 12.49
C GLU A 496 -2.01 32.81 13.25
N ALA A 497 -0.70 32.67 12.99
CA ALA A 497 0.32 33.47 13.68
C ALA A 497 0.16 34.98 13.44
N PHE A 498 -0.26 35.38 12.23
CA PHE A 498 -0.50 36.78 11.85
C PHE A 498 -1.97 37.20 11.95
N GLY A 499 -2.89 36.29 12.31
CA GLY A 499 -4.31 36.55 12.39
C GLY A 499 -4.96 36.93 11.05
N ILE A 500 -4.45 36.43 9.92
CA ILE A 500 -4.90 36.74 8.56
C ILE A 500 -5.64 35.57 7.92
N GLY A 501 -6.27 35.82 6.76
CA GLY A 501 -6.91 34.77 5.96
C GLY A 501 -5.88 33.89 5.24
N LEU A 502 -6.22 32.63 5.00
CA LEU A 502 -5.36 31.69 4.28
C LEU A 502 -5.08 32.12 2.83
N ASP A 503 -6.01 32.86 2.22
CA ASP A 503 -5.90 33.44 0.87
C ASP A 503 -4.78 34.49 0.75
N GLN A 504 -4.28 35.01 1.88
CA GLN A 504 -3.14 35.93 1.93
C GLN A 504 -1.80 35.21 2.10
N VAL A 505 -1.79 33.88 2.26
CA VAL A 505 -0.57 33.09 2.46
C VAL A 505 -0.30 32.22 1.23
N SER A 506 0.91 32.32 0.69
CA SER A 506 1.38 31.49 -0.42
C SER A 506 2.55 30.62 0.01
N PHE A 507 2.43 29.30 -0.20
CA PHE A 507 3.50 28.35 0.04
C PHE A 507 4.32 28.14 -1.24
N THR A 508 5.64 28.28 -1.13
CA THR A 508 6.58 27.98 -2.21
C THR A 508 7.52 26.86 -1.78
N GLU A 509 7.65 25.82 -2.61
CA GLU A 509 8.63 24.75 -2.42
C GLU A 509 10.05 25.27 -2.68
N PRO A 510 10.94 25.33 -1.67
CA PRO A 510 12.28 25.87 -1.85
C PRO A 510 13.21 24.89 -2.58
N ALA A 511 14.10 25.42 -3.41
CA ALA A 511 15.26 24.67 -3.89
C ALA A 511 16.29 24.52 -2.76
N THR A 512 17.10 23.47 -2.78
CA THR A 512 18.11 23.22 -1.73
C THR A 512 19.21 24.29 -1.66
N ALA A 513 19.35 25.13 -2.68
CA ALA A 513 20.24 26.29 -2.66
C ALA A 513 19.68 27.49 -1.86
N MET A 514 18.37 27.51 -1.55
CA MET A 514 17.67 28.66 -0.95
C MET A 514 17.32 28.49 0.53
N ILE A 515 17.44 27.27 1.06
CA ILE A 515 17.06 26.95 2.43
C ILE A 515 18.11 26.00 3.04
N ALA A 516 18.34 26.07 4.35
CA ALA A 516 19.26 25.14 4.99
C ALA A 516 18.62 23.76 5.18
N ASP A 517 19.50 22.76 5.31
CA ASP A 517 19.09 21.41 5.60
C ASP A 517 18.47 21.32 7.00
N GLY A 518 17.16 21.07 7.05
CA GLY A 518 16.41 20.78 8.26
C GLY A 518 16.01 19.31 8.36
N GLY A 519 16.80 18.41 7.75
CA GLY A 519 16.59 16.97 7.80
C GLY A 519 15.39 16.46 7.00
N SER A 520 15.24 15.13 6.99
CA SER A 520 14.21 14.42 6.23
C SER A 520 12.78 14.72 6.71
N THR A 521 11.80 14.56 5.83
CA THR A 521 10.37 14.54 6.21
C THR A 521 9.91 13.11 6.51
N VAL A 522 10.28 12.65 7.70
CA VAL A 522 10.05 11.31 8.25
C VAL A 522 9.57 11.41 9.70
N ALA A 523 9.36 10.28 10.39
CA ALA A 523 9.02 10.23 11.82
C ALA A 523 7.84 11.13 12.24
N SER A 524 6.94 11.40 11.28
CA SER A 524 5.79 12.29 11.43
C SER A 524 6.11 13.70 11.92
N ARG A 525 7.37 14.15 11.80
CA ARG A 525 7.88 15.43 12.33
C ARG A 525 7.44 16.67 11.58
N GLY A 526 6.90 16.50 10.37
CA GLY A 526 6.62 17.60 9.43
C GLY A 526 5.84 18.75 10.06
N THR A 527 4.69 18.45 10.68
CA THR A 527 3.87 19.46 11.38
C THR A 527 4.60 20.06 12.58
N LEU A 528 5.19 19.22 13.43
CA LEU A 528 5.79 19.64 14.69
C LEU A 528 7.00 20.56 14.44
N MET A 529 7.99 20.07 13.70
CA MET A 529 9.24 20.78 13.45
C MET A 529 9.08 21.89 12.41
N GLY A 530 8.36 21.63 11.31
CA GLY A 530 8.10 22.64 10.29
C GLY A 530 7.23 23.77 10.82
N GLY A 531 6.20 23.45 11.61
CA GLY A 531 5.31 24.44 12.21
C GLY A 531 6.01 25.32 13.23
N GLN A 532 6.87 24.73 14.08
CA GLN A 532 7.68 25.52 15.01
C GLN A 532 8.70 26.40 14.31
N ALA A 533 9.29 25.95 13.19
CA ALA A 533 10.16 26.80 12.38
C ALA A 533 9.40 28.00 11.77
N ILE A 534 8.15 27.79 11.33
CA ILE A 534 7.26 28.88 10.89
C ILE A 534 6.98 29.86 12.03
N LEU A 535 6.61 29.37 13.22
CA LEU A 535 6.35 30.24 14.38
C LEU A 535 7.61 31.00 14.83
N SER A 536 8.78 30.36 14.77
CA SER A 536 10.09 30.98 15.02
C SER A 536 10.32 32.19 14.09
N ALA A 537 10.12 32.02 12.77
CA ALA A 537 10.23 33.12 11.81
C ALA A 537 9.13 34.20 12.02
N ALA A 538 7.90 33.78 12.29
CA ALA A 538 6.77 34.69 12.49
C ALA A 538 6.97 35.57 13.72
N ASN A 539 7.49 35.03 14.82
CA ASN A 539 7.74 35.79 16.04
C ASN A 539 8.79 36.90 15.83
N VAL A 540 9.83 36.64 15.03
CA VAL A 540 10.82 37.68 14.65
C VAL A 540 10.15 38.82 13.86
N LEU A 541 9.26 38.50 12.93
CA LEU A 541 8.54 39.50 12.15
C LEU A 541 7.52 40.26 13.00
N LYS A 542 6.79 39.57 13.87
CA LYS A 542 5.86 40.17 14.81
C LYS A 542 6.58 41.13 15.75
N GLN A 543 7.76 40.77 16.25
CA GLN A 543 8.57 41.67 17.07
C GLN A 543 8.89 42.97 16.33
N ARG A 544 9.40 42.89 15.09
CA ARG A 544 9.72 44.08 14.27
C ARG A 544 8.48 44.96 14.01
N ILE A 545 7.33 44.34 13.77
CA ILE A 545 6.07 45.06 13.57
C ILE A 545 5.60 45.69 14.89
N THR A 546 5.66 44.96 16.00
CA THR A 546 5.33 45.50 17.34
C THR A 546 6.19 46.71 17.66
N GLU A 547 7.50 46.63 17.45
CA GLU A 547 8.44 47.74 17.66
C GLU A 547 8.01 48.99 16.87
N ALA A 548 7.61 48.82 15.61
CA ALA A 548 7.14 49.92 14.75
C ALA A 548 5.76 50.48 15.14
N LEU A 549 4.93 49.72 15.86
CA LEU A 549 3.58 50.10 16.27
C LEU A 549 3.46 50.59 17.72
N THR A 550 4.55 50.50 18.49
CA THR A 550 4.59 50.80 19.94
C THR A 550 3.86 52.10 20.29
N GLU A 551 4.23 53.21 19.65
CA GLU A 551 3.65 54.53 19.92
C GLU A 551 2.20 54.66 19.39
N GLN A 552 1.92 54.10 18.22
CA GLN A 552 0.62 54.26 17.54
C GLN A 552 -0.51 53.48 18.22
N LEU A 553 -0.19 52.33 18.83
CA LEU A 553 -1.16 51.45 19.48
C LEU A 553 -1.03 51.42 21.01
N ASP A 554 -0.21 52.31 21.59
CA ASP A 554 0.05 52.42 23.04
C ASP A 554 0.44 51.06 23.66
N ILE A 555 1.44 50.41 23.07
CA ILE A 555 1.88 49.06 23.47
C ILE A 555 2.93 49.18 24.56
N ASN A 556 2.64 48.68 25.75
CA ASN A 556 3.62 48.59 26.85
C ASN A 556 4.24 47.20 26.98
N ASP A 557 3.49 46.18 26.58
CA ASP A 557 3.91 44.78 26.54
C ASP A 557 3.51 44.18 25.18
N PRO A 558 4.45 43.62 24.39
CA PRO A 558 4.16 42.95 23.13
C PRO A 558 3.06 41.88 23.20
N GLU A 559 2.89 41.21 24.35
CA GLU A 559 1.85 40.19 24.57
C GLU A 559 0.43 40.78 24.67
N GLU A 560 0.30 42.10 24.76
CA GLU A 560 -0.98 42.82 24.68
C GLU A 560 -1.45 42.97 23.23
N LEU A 561 -0.57 42.79 22.25
CA LEU A 561 -0.91 42.93 20.84
C LEU A 561 -1.68 41.72 20.34
N ILE A 562 -2.92 41.94 19.91
CA ILE A 562 -3.80 40.94 19.32
C ILE A 562 -3.71 41.00 17.80
N TRP A 563 -3.62 39.82 17.20
CA TRP A 563 -3.58 39.59 15.76
C TRP A 563 -4.79 38.74 15.41
N GLU A 564 -5.82 39.34 14.84
CA GLU A 564 -7.09 38.64 14.61
C GLU A 564 -7.87 39.27 13.46
N ASN A 565 -8.49 38.44 12.62
CA ASN A 565 -9.38 38.87 11.54
C ASN A 565 -8.79 39.96 10.62
N GLY A 566 -7.52 39.81 10.25
CA GLY A 566 -6.75 40.71 9.40
C GLY A 566 -6.35 42.02 10.07
N LYS A 567 -6.44 42.10 11.40
CA LYS A 567 -6.21 43.34 12.18
C LYS A 567 -5.24 43.14 13.32
N VAL A 568 -4.58 44.24 13.68
CA VAL A 568 -3.61 44.33 14.77
C VAL A 568 -4.06 45.43 15.73
N PHE A 569 -4.17 45.13 17.02
CA PHE A 569 -4.63 46.07 18.04
C PHE A 569 -4.16 45.70 19.45
N ASN A 570 -4.06 46.70 20.34
CA ASN A 570 -3.79 46.45 21.75
C ASN A 570 -5.06 45.92 22.45
N ARG A 571 -4.94 44.81 23.19
CA ARG A 571 -6.01 44.19 24.00
C ARG A 571 -6.71 45.19 24.94
N ARG A 572 -5.98 46.18 25.47
CA ARG A 572 -6.53 47.25 26.33
C ARG A 572 -7.37 48.28 25.55
N HIS A 573 -7.10 48.43 24.25
CA HIS A 573 -7.75 49.40 23.37
C HIS A 573 -8.34 48.72 22.12
N PRO A 574 -9.30 47.79 22.24
CA PRO A 574 -9.77 46.94 21.13
C PRO A 574 -10.42 47.71 19.97
N TYR A 575 -10.84 48.96 20.19
CA TYR A 575 -11.40 49.82 19.15
C TYR A 575 -10.32 50.54 18.31
N ASN A 576 -9.11 50.70 18.84
CA ASN A 576 -7.96 51.25 18.10
C ASN A 576 -7.23 50.11 17.38
N ARG A 577 -7.71 49.80 16.17
CA ARG A 577 -7.24 48.66 15.37
C ARG A 577 -6.88 49.09 13.97
N ILE A 578 -5.75 48.61 13.49
CA ILE A 578 -5.29 48.81 12.11
C ILE A 578 -5.31 47.48 11.37
N THR A 579 -5.38 47.54 10.04
CA THR A 579 -5.25 46.34 9.20
C THR A 579 -3.82 45.82 9.22
N PHE A 580 -3.64 44.53 8.93
CA PHE A 580 -2.31 43.94 8.77
C PHE A 580 -1.48 44.66 7.70
N GLU A 581 -2.10 45.03 6.57
CA GLU A 581 -1.45 45.82 5.51
C GLU A 581 -0.96 47.20 6.00
N GLN A 582 -1.75 47.89 6.82
CA GLN A 582 -1.32 49.16 7.43
C GLN A 582 -0.14 48.94 8.38
N ALA A 583 -0.20 47.91 9.23
CA ALA A 583 0.91 47.54 10.12
C ALA A 583 2.21 47.27 9.35
N VAL A 584 2.11 46.53 8.24
CA VAL A 584 3.21 46.24 7.32
C VAL A 584 3.76 47.53 6.68
N THR A 585 2.88 48.42 6.22
CA THR A 585 3.27 49.70 5.61
C THR A 585 4.03 50.58 6.59
N ILE A 586 3.55 50.71 7.83
CA ILE A 586 4.21 51.47 8.90
C ILE A 586 5.58 50.86 9.21
N THR A 587 5.64 49.54 9.37
CA THR A 587 6.89 48.82 9.66
C THR A 587 7.91 48.99 8.54
N LYS A 588 7.47 48.94 7.27
CA LYS A 588 8.36 49.17 6.12
C LYS A 588 8.91 50.60 6.11
N ALA A 589 8.11 51.59 6.51
CA ALA A 589 8.54 52.99 6.54
C ALA A 589 9.66 53.26 7.55
N THR A 590 9.85 52.40 8.56
CA THR A 590 10.99 52.48 9.49
C THR A 590 12.29 51.91 8.91
N GLY A 591 12.25 51.28 7.73
CA GLY A 591 13.38 50.57 7.13
C GLY A 591 13.57 49.14 7.65
N ALA A 592 12.65 48.62 8.47
CA ALA A 592 12.73 47.26 8.98
C ALA A 592 12.61 46.20 7.87
N ASN A 593 13.40 45.14 7.99
CA ASN A 593 13.33 44.00 7.08
C ASN A 593 12.09 43.13 7.39
N LEU A 594 11.23 42.93 6.40
CA LEU A 594 10.02 42.10 6.50
C LEU A 594 10.22 40.66 6.00
N SER A 595 11.47 40.19 6.00
CA SER A 595 11.83 38.78 5.81
C SER A 595 12.53 38.22 7.04
N ALA A 596 12.21 36.99 7.42
CA ALA A 596 12.83 36.29 8.55
C ALA A 596 13.08 34.82 8.23
N TYR A 597 14.22 34.34 8.73
CA TYR A 597 14.61 32.94 8.70
C TYR A 597 14.34 32.32 10.07
N GLY A 598 13.50 31.29 10.11
CA GLY A 598 13.17 30.53 11.30
C GLY A 598 14.04 29.28 11.38
N TRP A 599 14.61 29.04 12.54
CA TRP A 599 15.31 27.81 12.89
C TRP A 599 14.73 27.27 14.19
N HIS A 600 14.40 25.99 14.21
CA HIS A 600 13.89 25.31 15.39
C HIS A 600 14.63 23.99 15.59
N VAL A 601 15.12 23.76 16.81
CA VAL A 601 15.72 22.50 17.26
C VAL A 601 14.77 21.88 18.27
N ALA A 602 14.57 20.57 18.17
CA ALA A 602 13.72 19.85 19.10
C ALA A 602 14.30 19.95 20.53
N PRO A 603 13.47 19.80 21.57
CA PRO A 603 13.94 19.73 22.95
C PRO A 603 14.98 18.61 23.15
N ASP A 604 15.86 18.81 24.13
CA ASP A 604 16.92 17.85 24.45
C ASP A 604 16.36 16.49 24.87
N ILE A 605 17.09 15.44 24.49
CA ILE A 605 16.80 14.03 24.78
C ILE A 605 18.09 13.33 25.26
N HIS A 606 17.96 12.14 25.83
CA HIS A 606 19.10 11.36 26.33
C HIS A 606 18.95 9.88 25.98
N TRP A 607 20.02 9.26 25.49
CA TRP A 607 20.07 7.84 25.18
C TRP A 607 21.44 7.26 25.49
N ASP A 608 21.48 6.15 26.23
CA ASP A 608 22.67 5.36 26.55
C ASP A 608 22.65 4.11 25.67
N GLU A 609 23.49 4.06 24.63
CA GLU A 609 23.57 2.93 23.69
C GLU A 609 24.09 1.64 24.34
N GLU A 610 24.93 1.74 25.39
CA GLU A 610 25.48 0.56 26.06
C GLU A 610 24.41 -0.13 26.91
N LYS A 611 23.46 0.62 27.47
CA LYS A 611 22.33 0.04 28.22
C LYS A 611 21.07 -0.13 27.38
N GLY A 612 20.96 0.62 26.29
CA GLY A 612 19.75 0.72 25.49
C GLY A 612 18.58 1.35 26.23
N THR A 613 18.86 2.38 27.04
CA THR A 613 17.86 3.08 27.87
C THR A 613 18.11 4.59 27.89
N GLY A 614 17.09 5.36 28.25
CA GLY A 614 17.16 6.81 28.37
C GLY A 614 15.78 7.46 28.22
N SER A 615 15.79 8.73 27.83
CA SER A 615 14.62 9.50 27.39
C SER A 615 14.71 9.71 25.87
N PRO A 616 14.35 8.70 25.05
CA PRO A 616 14.57 8.72 23.61
C PRO A 616 13.72 9.75 22.85
N TYR A 617 12.63 10.25 23.46
CA TYR A 617 11.73 11.24 22.83
C TYR A 617 11.32 12.31 23.84
N PHE A 618 11.12 13.54 23.36
CA PHE A 618 10.65 14.66 24.21
C PHE A 618 9.13 14.66 24.44
N THR A 619 8.36 13.95 23.59
CA THR A 619 6.90 13.76 23.77
C THR A 619 6.41 12.51 23.02
N TRP A 620 5.20 12.08 23.36
CA TRP A 620 4.56 10.86 22.86
C TRP A 620 3.10 11.11 22.46
N VAL A 621 2.64 10.35 21.47
CA VAL A 621 1.23 10.25 21.07
C VAL A 621 0.68 8.87 21.42
N TYR A 622 -0.63 8.79 21.63
CA TYR A 622 -1.32 7.57 22.02
C TYR A 622 -2.49 7.31 21.08
N GLY A 623 -2.75 6.05 20.78
CA GLY A 623 -3.86 5.68 19.91
C GLY A 623 -4.50 4.36 20.32
N CYS A 624 -5.79 4.24 20.02
CA CYS A 624 -6.55 2.99 20.14
C CYS A 624 -7.42 2.82 18.90
N GLN A 625 -7.34 1.65 18.26
CA GLN A 625 -8.21 1.29 17.13
C GLN A 625 -8.99 0.01 17.46
N ILE A 626 -10.26 -0.04 17.05
CA ILE A 626 -11.17 -1.17 17.22
C ILE A 626 -11.64 -1.63 15.85
N ALA A 627 -11.57 -2.93 15.59
CA ALA A 627 -12.13 -3.58 14.41
C ALA A 627 -13.39 -4.38 14.78
N ASP A 628 -14.50 -4.11 14.10
CA ASP A 628 -15.73 -4.90 14.12
C ASP A 628 -15.84 -5.66 12.80
N ILE A 629 -15.92 -7.00 12.87
CA ILE A 629 -15.81 -7.88 11.71
C ILE A 629 -16.83 -9.01 11.70
N THR A 630 -17.03 -9.54 10.52
CA THR A 630 -17.69 -10.83 10.27
C THR A 630 -16.78 -11.73 9.46
N VAL A 631 -16.76 -13.03 9.77
CA VAL A 631 -15.87 -14.01 9.15
C VAL A 631 -16.69 -15.21 8.69
N ASP A 632 -16.59 -15.57 7.41
CA ASP A 632 -17.13 -16.83 6.91
C ASP A 632 -16.08 -17.92 7.05
N THR A 633 -16.27 -18.81 8.03
CA THR A 633 -15.33 -19.92 8.33
C THR A 633 -15.26 -21.00 7.24
N ARG A 634 -16.23 -21.02 6.31
CA ARG A 634 -16.18 -21.91 5.15
C ARG A 634 -15.07 -21.50 4.21
N THR A 635 -14.89 -20.19 4.01
CA THR A 635 -13.98 -19.61 3.00
C THR A 635 -12.76 -18.92 3.60
N GLY A 636 -12.81 -18.51 4.86
CA GLY A 636 -11.82 -17.63 5.49
C GLY A 636 -11.98 -16.15 5.14
N LYS A 637 -13.06 -15.76 4.46
CA LYS A 637 -13.30 -14.36 4.08
C LYS A 637 -13.67 -13.53 5.31
N ILE A 638 -12.91 -12.46 5.53
CA ILE A 638 -13.20 -11.44 6.53
C ILE A 638 -13.91 -10.28 5.83
N GLN A 639 -14.97 -9.78 6.48
CA GLN A 639 -15.59 -8.51 6.18
C GLN A 639 -15.40 -7.58 7.38
N VAL A 640 -14.74 -6.45 7.15
CA VAL A 640 -14.64 -5.39 8.16
C VAL A 640 -15.91 -4.55 8.07
N ASN A 641 -16.72 -4.60 9.11
CA ASN A 641 -18.03 -3.94 9.16
C ASN A 641 -17.86 -2.46 9.54
N HIS A 642 -17.06 -2.21 10.57
CA HIS A 642 -16.89 -0.88 11.15
C HIS A 642 -15.52 -0.77 11.84
N VAL A 643 -14.97 0.44 11.88
CA VAL A 643 -13.73 0.73 12.60
C VAL A 643 -13.88 2.00 13.43
N THR A 644 -13.48 1.94 14.69
CA THR A 644 -13.37 3.11 15.57
C THR A 644 -11.88 3.42 15.78
N ALA A 645 -11.46 4.63 15.44
CA ALA A 645 -10.08 5.08 15.57
C ALA A 645 -10.00 6.33 16.43
N VAL A 646 -9.33 6.21 17.58
CA VAL A 646 -9.13 7.28 18.56
C VAL A 646 -7.65 7.59 18.68
N HIS A 647 -7.26 8.85 18.47
CA HIS A 647 -5.86 9.28 18.51
C HIS A 647 -5.70 10.56 19.33
N ASP A 648 -4.73 10.59 20.23
CA ASP A 648 -4.22 11.82 20.83
C ASP A 648 -3.28 12.52 19.85
N VAL A 649 -3.74 13.68 19.36
CA VAL A 649 -3.06 14.49 18.36
C VAL A 649 -2.66 15.86 18.91
N GLY A 650 -2.87 16.08 20.20
CA GLY A 650 -2.68 17.37 20.85
C GLY A 650 -3.66 18.44 20.36
N LYS A 651 -3.44 19.00 19.18
CA LYS A 651 -4.32 19.96 18.52
C LYS A 651 -4.47 19.58 17.05
N VAL A 652 -5.70 19.44 16.60
CA VAL A 652 -6.00 19.28 15.17
C VAL A 652 -5.72 20.61 14.46
N ILE A 653 -4.76 20.63 13.53
CA ILE A 653 -4.46 21.82 12.73
C ILE A 653 -5.46 21.99 11.58
N ASN A 654 -5.74 20.91 10.85
CA ASN A 654 -6.73 20.85 9.78
C ASN A 654 -7.55 19.56 9.92
N LYS A 655 -8.86 19.70 10.10
CA LYS A 655 -9.76 18.55 10.29
C LYS A 655 -9.81 17.62 9.07
N VAL A 656 -9.86 18.16 7.85
CA VAL A 656 -9.86 17.37 6.60
C VAL A 656 -8.56 16.56 6.47
N GLY A 657 -7.42 17.18 6.83
CA GLY A 657 -6.12 16.50 6.85
C GLY A 657 -6.05 15.38 7.88
N PHE A 658 -6.56 15.63 9.10
CA PHE A 658 -6.62 14.65 10.19
C PHE A 658 -7.44 13.42 9.79
N GLU A 659 -8.68 13.61 9.34
CA GLU A 659 -9.56 12.52 8.92
C GLU A 659 -8.98 11.75 7.74
N GLY A 660 -8.43 12.45 6.74
CA GLY A 660 -7.78 11.84 5.59
C GLY A 660 -6.57 10.98 5.95
N GLN A 661 -5.74 11.41 6.90
CA GLN A 661 -4.61 10.61 7.39
C GLN A 661 -5.08 9.34 8.11
N VAL A 662 -6.13 9.43 8.94
CA VAL A 662 -6.71 8.27 9.63
C VAL A 662 -7.31 7.28 8.64
N CYS A 663 -8.10 7.74 7.67
CA CYS A 663 -8.64 6.90 6.59
C CYS A 663 -7.52 6.16 5.83
N GLY A 664 -6.46 6.88 5.45
CA GLY A 664 -5.31 6.29 4.76
C GLY A 664 -4.53 5.30 5.64
N GLY A 665 -4.43 5.57 6.96
CA GLY A 665 -3.81 4.66 7.93
C GLY A 665 -4.56 3.35 8.08
N ILE A 666 -5.89 3.40 8.18
CA ILE A 666 -6.75 2.21 8.27
C ILE A 666 -6.68 1.39 6.98
N ALA A 667 -6.74 2.04 5.82
CA ALA A 667 -6.58 1.37 4.53
C ALA A 667 -5.24 0.60 4.47
N GLN A 668 -4.13 1.29 4.72
CA GLN A 668 -2.78 0.74 4.57
C GLN A 668 -2.41 -0.29 5.66
N GLY A 669 -2.84 -0.06 6.90
CA GLY A 669 -2.49 -0.87 8.07
C GLY A 669 -3.48 -2.00 8.35
N MET A 670 -4.77 -1.68 8.50
CA MET A 670 -5.78 -2.69 8.87
C MET A 670 -6.13 -3.58 7.69
N ILE A 671 -6.45 -2.99 6.54
CA ILE A 671 -6.92 -3.74 5.37
C ILE A 671 -5.73 -4.27 4.57
N GLY A 672 -4.76 -3.40 4.27
CA GLY A 672 -3.54 -3.72 3.52
C GLY A 672 -2.67 -4.71 4.26
N TYR A 673 -1.87 -4.22 5.21
CA TYR A 673 -0.90 -5.04 5.96
C TYR A 673 -1.54 -6.17 6.75
N GLY A 674 -2.72 -5.92 7.36
CA GLY A 674 -3.41 -6.91 8.18
C GLY A 674 -4.00 -8.09 7.41
N MET A 675 -4.52 -7.89 6.19
CA MET A 675 -5.36 -8.90 5.52
C MET A 675 -5.01 -9.19 4.05
N LEU A 676 -4.56 -8.19 3.27
CA LEU A 676 -4.50 -8.32 1.81
C LEU A 676 -3.08 -8.37 1.23
N GLU A 677 -2.19 -7.55 1.73
CA GLU A 677 -0.92 -7.24 1.09
C GLU A 677 0.16 -8.26 1.45
N GLU A 678 0.42 -9.17 0.51
CA GLU A 678 1.50 -10.15 0.59
C GLU A 678 2.51 -9.88 -0.54
N PHE A 679 3.67 -9.32 -0.20
CA PHE A 679 4.77 -9.16 -1.15
C PHE A 679 5.61 -10.43 -1.18
N ASN A 680 5.39 -11.26 -2.20
CA ASN A 680 5.99 -12.58 -2.26
C ASN A 680 7.37 -12.54 -2.93
N ILE A 681 8.38 -13.03 -2.21
CA ILE A 681 9.74 -13.28 -2.69
C ILE A 681 10.03 -14.75 -2.46
N GLU A 682 10.50 -15.43 -3.50
CA GLU A 682 10.87 -16.85 -3.44
C GLU A 682 12.28 -17.01 -4.01
N GLN A 683 13.21 -17.57 -3.22
CA GLN A 683 14.63 -17.70 -3.60
C GLN A 683 15.27 -16.36 -4.07
N GLY A 684 14.91 -15.24 -3.45
CA GLY A 684 15.44 -13.90 -3.80
C GLY A 684 14.84 -13.28 -5.07
N GLU A 685 13.88 -13.97 -5.71
CA GLU A 685 13.15 -13.48 -6.88
C GLU A 685 11.78 -12.92 -6.48
N VAL A 686 11.49 -11.69 -6.91
CA VAL A 686 10.19 -11.04 -6.71
C VAL A 686 9.13 -11.75 -7.55
N LYS A 687 8.05 -12.23 -6.92
CA LYS A 687 6.89 -12.82 -7.62
C LYS A 687 5.69 -11.89 -7.67
N SER A 688 5.68 -10.86 -6.82
CA SER A 688 4.66 -9.79 -6.77
C SER A 688 5.16 -8.55 -7.54
N GLU A 689 5.20 -8.63 -8.87
CA GLU A 689 5.83 -7.61 -9.73
C GLU A 689 4.90 -6.42 -10.09
N ASN A 690 3.57 -6.55 -9.92
CA ASN A 690 2.62 -5.48 -10.24
C ASN A 690 1.32 -5.60 -9.40
N PHE A 691 0.40 -4.63 -9.47
CA PHE A 691 -0.84 -4.58 -8.65
C PHE A 691 -1.90 -5.63 -8.99
N ASP A 692 -1.71 -6.39 -10.06
CA ASP A 692 -2.50 -7.60 -10.36
C ASP A 692 -2.06 -8.80 -9.51
N THR A 693 -0.79 -8.83 -9.08
CA THR A 693 -0.19 -9.87 -8.22
C THR A 693 -0.01 -9.41 -6.77
N TYR A 694 0.18 -8.10 -6.54
CA TYR A 694 0.21 -7.45 -5.22
C TYR A 694 -1.11 -6.74 -4.92
N LEU A 695 -1.89 -7.27 -3.97
CA LEU A 695 -3.27 -6.84 -3.77
C LEU A 695 -3.39 -5.69 -2.77
N MET A 696 -3.29 -4.46 -3.26
CA MET A 696 -3.65 -3.28 -2.47
C MET A 696 -5.16 -3.22 -2.17
N PRO A 697 -5.56 -2.58 -1.04
CA PRO A 697 -6.94 -2.23 -0.75
C PRO A 697 -7.59 -1.43 -1.87
N THR A 698 -8.87 -1.71 -2.14
CA THR A 698 -9.71 -0.97 -3.08
C THR A 698 -10.78 -0.17 -2.34
N ILE A 699 -11.49 0.71 -3.05
CA ILE A 699 -12.55 1.54 -2.47
C ILE A 699 -13.67 0.74 -1.79
N LYS A 700 -13.95 -0.50 -2.23
CA LYS A 700 -14.97 -1.36 -1.61
C LYS A 700 -14.45 -2.17 -0.42
N ASP A 701 -13.15 -2.11 -0.14
CA ASP A 701 -12.57 -2.75 1.05
C ASP A 701 -12.57 -1.79 2.26
N MET A 702 -12.89 -0.51 2.05
CA MET A 702 -13.00 0.47 3.14
C MET A 702 -14.31 0.29 3.93
N PRO A 703 -14.23 0.15 5.26
CA PRO A 703 -15.40 0.07 6.14
C PRO A 703 -15.94 1.47 6.51
N SER A 704 -17.08 1.50 7.21
CA SER A 704 -17.53 2.70 7.92
C SER A 704 -16.58 3.03 9.06
N LEU A 705 -16.33 4.33 9.28
CA LEU A 705 -15.31 4.80 10.23
C LEU A 705 -15.90 5.79 11.25
N ASP A 706 -15.57 5.58 12.52
CA ASP A 706 -15.65 6.61 13.56
C ASP A 706 -14.25 7.12 13.88
N ILE A 707 -13.99 8.38 13.53
CA ILE A 707 -12.68 9.03 13.75
C ILE A 707 -12.82 10.02 14.89
N VAL A 708 -12.02 9.85 15.95
CA VAL A 708 -12.09 10.67 17.17
C VAL A 708 -10.71 11.23 17.50
N ALA A 709 -10.61 12.55 17.56
CA ALA A 709 -9.43 13.22 18.09
C ALA A 709 -9.53 13.36 19.61
N VAL A 710 -8.43 13.08 20.30
CA VAL A 710 -8.17 13.54 21.67
C VAL A 710 -7.22 14.73 21.57
N GLU A 711 -7.63 15.86 22.14
CA GLU A 711 -6.87 17.11 22.06
C GLU A 711 -6.19 17.46 23.39
N ASN A 712 -5.07 16.78 23.69
CA ASN A 712 -4.22 17.09 24.84
C ASN A 712 -3.04 17.98 24.43
N HIS A 713 -3.21 19.29 24.55
CA HIS A 713 -2.22 20.30 24.13
C HIS A 713 -0.78 19.97 24.57
N ASP A 714 0.14 19.97 23.61
CA ASP A 714 1.56 19.71 23.84
C ASP A 714 2.43 20.98 23.78
N LYS A 715 3.31 21.18 24.76
CA LYS A 715 4.18 22.36 24.85
C LYS A 715 5.20 22.47 23.70
N ALA A 716 5.62 21.34 23.12
CA ALA A 716 6.60 21.29 22.03
C ALA A 716 5.94 21.46 20.66
N GLY A 717 4.61 21.38 20.58
CA GLY A 717 3.84 21.45 19.35
C GLY A 717 3.43 22.87 18.94
N PRO A 718 3.38 23.19 17.62
CA PRO A 718 2.78 24.44 17.18
C PRO A 718 1.29 24.46 17.58
N PHE A 719 0.89 25.47 18.34
CA PHE A 719 -0.46 25.60 18.92
C PHE A 719 -0.94 24.39 19.76
N GLY A 720 -0.01 23.55 20.25
CA GLY A 720 -0.37 22.34 21.00
C GLY A 720 -0.43 21.05 20.18
N ALA A 721 -0.13 21.09 18.87
CA ALA A 721 -0.25 19.94 17.99
C ALA A 721 0.86 18.89 18.17
N LYS A 722 0.49 17.61 18.10
CA LYS A 722 1.42 16.47 18.05
C LYS A 722 1.45 15.84 16.65
N VAL A 723 2.16 14.73 16.53
CA VAL A 723 2.32 13.99 15.28
C VAL A 723 1.12 13.06 15.00
N LEU A 724 0.83 12.79 13.72
CA LEU A 724 -0.29 11.92 13.32
C LEU A 724 0.06 10.96 12.17
N GLY A 725 0.98 11.36 11.30
CA GLY A 725 1.19 10.71 10.00
C GLY A 725 1.31 9.19 10.09
N GLU A 726 2.11 8.66 11.00
CA GLU A 726 2.34 7.22 11.14
C GLU A 726 1.47 6.48 12.17
N PRO A 727 1.18 7.02 13.38
CA PRO A 727 0.35 6.36 14.40
C PRO A 727 -0.95 5.73 13.88
N VAL A 728 -1.58 6.39 12.91
CA VAL A 728 -2.86 5.96 12.32
C VAL A 728 -2.80 4.63 11.57
N LEU A 729 -1.61 4.17 11.17
CA LEU A 729 -1.41 2.89 10.48
C LEU A 729 -1.14 1.73 11.44
N GLU A 730 -0.45 1.99 12.56
CA GLU A 730 0.27 0.97 13.33
C GLU A 730 -0.63 -0.07 14.01
N LEU A 731 -1.82 0.36 14.39
CA LEU A 731 -2.74 -0.39 15.25
C LEU A 731 -3.64 -1.35 14.46
N GLY A 732 -3.88 -1.06 13.18
CA GLY A 732 -4.97 -1.65 12.42
C GLY A 732 -4.88 -3.16 12.30
N ALA A 733 -3.69 -3.68 11.94
CA ALA A 733 -3.48 -5.11 11.77
C ALA A 733 -3.65 -5.89 13.09
N ALA A 734 -3.19 -5.33 14.21
CA ALA A 734 -3.31 -5.94 15.53
C ALA A 734 -4.77 -5.98 16.01
N ALA A 735 -5.50 -4.86 15.88
CA ALA A 735 -6.92 -4.79 16.24
C ALA A 735 -7.76 -5.79 15.42
N LEU A 736 -7.48 -5.91 14.12
CA LEU A 736 -8.12 -6.88 13.25
C LEU A 736 -7.81 -8.33 13.64
N ASN A 737 -6.56 -8.63 13.98
CA ASN A 737 -6.17 -9.97 14.43
C ASN A 737 -6.87 -10.36 15.73
N ASN A 738 -6.93 -9.45 16.70
CA ASN A 738 -7.64 -9.69 17.97
C ASN A 738 -9.15 -9.91 17.73
N ALA A 739 -9.76 -9.17 16.79
CA ALA A 739 -11.15 -9.37 16.41
C ALA A 739 -11.38 -10.74 15.76
N LEU A 740 -10.48 -11.15 14.85
CA LEU A 740 -10.52 -12.45 14.19
C LEU A 740 -10.37 -13.58 15.19
N SER A 741 -9.36 -13.51 16.07
CA SER A 741 -9.12 -14.55 17.06
C SER A 741 -10.28 -14.75 18.00
N PHE A 742 -10.95 -13.67 18.43
CA PHE A 742 -12.19 -13.76 19.18
C PHE A 742 -13.33 -14.39 18.36
N ALA A 743 -13.47 -14.06 17.07
CA ALA A 743 -14.53 -14.60 16.22
C ALA A 743 -14.42 -16.12 16.03
N ILE A 744 -13.22 -16.62 15.74
CA ILE A 744 -13.00 -18.03 15.36
C ILE A 744 -12.51 -18.91 16.52
N GLY A 745 -12.22 -18.34 17.70
CA GLY A 745 -11.67 -19.07 18.85
C GLY A 745 -10.28 -19.67 18.59
N ARG A 746 -9.51 -19.06 17.67
CA ARG A 746 -8.17 -19.52 17.28
C ARG A 746 -7.23 -18.33 17.15
N ARG A 747 -6.03 -18.45 17.73
CA ARG A 747 -4.98 -17.44 17.61
C ARG A 747 -4.32 -17.48 16.23
N ASN A 748 -3.94 -16.31 15.72
CA ASN A 748 -3.09 -16.20 14.54
C ASN A 748 -1.83 -15.44 14.90
N TYR A 749 -0.70 -16.04 14.56
CA TYR A 749 0.63 -15.55 14.89
C TYR A 749 1.37 -14.98 13.67
N ALA A 750 0.69 -14.90 12.53
CA ALA A 750 1.23 -14.36 11.29
C ALA A 750 0.21 -13.48 10.56
N ILE A 751 0.71 -12.43 9.92
CA ILE A 751 -0.03 -11.58 8.96
C ILE A 751 0.70 -11.54 7.61
N PRO A 752 -0.04 -11.36 6.49
CA PRO A 752 -1.46 -11.02 6.40
C PRO A 752 -2.43 -12.18 6.66
N MET A 753 -3.60 -11.87 7.22
CA MET A 753 -4.75 -12.77 7.41
C MET A 753 -5.48 -13.04 6.09
N THR A 754 -4.77 -13.61 5.12
CA THR A 754 -5.33 -14.04 3.83
C THR A 754 -6.41 -15.10 4.03
N LEU A 755 -7.23 -15.32 2.99
CA LEU A 755 -8.25 -16.38 3.03
C LEU A 755 -7.67 -17.73 3.45
N GLU A 756 -6.51 -18.06 2.90
CA GLU A 756 -5.75 -19.26 3.20
C GLU A 756 -5.29 -19.30 4.67
N GLN A 757 -4.68 -18.21 5.16
CA GLN A 757 -4.26 -18.08 6.57
C GLN A 757 -5.44 -18.26 7.53
N VAL A 758 -6.58 -17.63 7.25
CA VAL A 758 -7.78 -17.74 8.09
C VAL A 758 -8.34 -19.16 8.06
N LYS A 759 -8.54 -19.75 6.87
CA LYS A 759 -9.13 -21.09 6.75
C LYS A 759 -8.21 -22.19 7.27
N LEU A 760 -6.94 -22.17 6.89
CA LEU A 760 -5.99 -23.27 7.12
C LEU A 760 -5.12 -23.08 8.37
N GLY A 761 -4.96 -21.85 8.85
CA GLY A 761 -4.02 -21.51 9.93
C GLY A 761 -2.60 -21.20 9.45
N TYR A 762 -2.34 -21.28 8.15
CA TYR A 762 -1.06 -20.95 7.51
C TYR A 762 -1.26 -20.41 6.09
N ALA A 763 -0.33 -19.59 5.61
CA ALA A 763 -0.37 -19.01 4.29
C ALA A 763 0.07 -20.03 3.23
N LEU A 764 -0.60 -20.04 2.08
CA LEU A 764 -0.16 -20.79 0.91
C LEU A 764 0.63 -19.89 -0.03
N LYS A 765 1.93 -20.13 -0.15
CA LYS A 765 2.79 -19.45 -1.12
C LYS A 765 2.84 -20.25 -2.42
N LYS A 766 2.80 -19.55 -3.55
CA LYS A 766 2.97 -20.16 -4.87
C LYS A 766 4.41 -20.67 -4.96
N PRO A 767 4.65 -22.00 -5.03
CA PRO A 767 5.99 -22.53 -5.17
C PRO A 767 6.56 -22.17 -6.53
N GLU A 768 7.88 -22.08 -6.59
CA GLU A 768 8.61 -22.01 -7.85
C GLU A 768 8.37 -23.26 -8.68
N ARG A 769 8.12 -23.10 -9.99
CA ARG A 769 8.07 -24.28 -10.88
C ARG A 769 9.51 -24.78 -11.05
N GLN A 770 9.72 -26.10 -11.06
CA GLN A 770 11.03 -26.68 -11.38
C GLN A 770 11.61 -26.15 -12.70
N SER A 771 10.76 -25.83 -13.68
CA SER A 771 11.16 -25.18 -14.93
C SER A 771 11.66 -23.74 -14.74
N GLU A 772 11.14 -23.00 -13.76
CA GLU A 772 11.58 -21.63 -13.44
C GLU A 772 12.95 -21.64 -12.73
N ALA A 773 13.21 -22.64 -11.87
CA ALA A 773 14.50 -22.86 -11.21
C ALA A 773 15.59 -23.42 -12.16
N MET A 774 15.20 -23.95 -13.33
CA MET A 774 16.10 -24.54 -14.33
C MET A 774 16.28 -23.69 -15.60
N LEU A 775 15.67 -22.49 -15.68
CA LEU A 775 15.87 -21.60 -16.82
C LEU A 775 17.32 -21.09 -16.84
N GLU A 776 18.03 -21.41 -17.92
CA GLU A 776 19.29 -20.75 -18.29
C GLU A 776 19.04 -19.24 -18.44
N SER A 777 19.96 -18.43 -17.94
CA SER A 777 19.92 -16.99 -17.70
C SER A 777 19.77 -16.08 -18.95
N GLY A 778 19.17 -16.56 -20.04
CA GLY A 778 19.23 -15.91 -21.36
C GLY A 778 17.93 -15.37 -21.96
N GLU A 779 16.74 -15.80 -21.50
CA GLU A 779 15.47 -15.48 -22.21
C GLU A 779 14.47 -14.61 -21.43
N LYS A 780 14.74 -14.24 -20.17
CA LYS A 780 13.85 -13.38 -19.38
C LYS A 780 14.11 -11.90 -19.72
N LYS A 781 13.11 -11.23 -20.30
CA LYS A 781 13.18 -9.79 -20.59
C LYS A 781 13.39 -8.99 -19.30
N GLN A 782 14.33 -8.06 -19.33
CA GLN A 782 14.75 -7.19 -18.23
C GLN A 782 14.00 -5.87 -18.19
N VAL A 783 13.52 -5.42 -19.34
CA VAL A 783 12.75 -4.19 -19.50
C VAL A 783 11.50 -4.48 -20.32
N LEU A 784 10.33 -4.16 -19.76
CA LEU A 784 9.08 -4.21 -20.51
C LEU A 784 9.15 -3.18 -21.64
N ARG A 785 9.04 -3.64 -22.88
CA ARG A 785 9.09 -2.79 -24.08
C ARG A 785 7.81 -1.95 -24.17
N LEU A 786 7.91 -0.81 -24.85
CA LEU A 786 6.73 0.02 -25.16
C LEU A 786 5.71 -0.80 -25.96
N ASN A 787 4.48 -0.86 -25.45
CA ASN A 787 3.35 -1.37 -26.21
C ASN A 787 2.79 -0.25 -27.09
N THR A 788 3.41 -0.02 -28.24
CA THR A 788 2.80 0.87 -29.22
C THR A 788 1.50 0.20 -29.69
N LEU A 789 0.36 0.84 -29.45
CA LEU A 789 -0.93 0.36 -29.93
C LEU A 789 -1.28 1.12 -31.20
N GLN A 790 -1.65 0.41 -32.26
CA GLN A 790 -2.26 1.03 -33.44
C GLN A 790 -3.74 0.67 -33.41
N VAL A 791 -4.60 1.66 -33.17
CA VAL A 791 -6.06 1.44 -33.07
C VAL A 791 -6.75 2.09 -34.25
N GLN A 792 -7.49 1.30 -35.03
CA GLN A 792 -8.45 1.79 -36.03
C GLN A 792 -9.86 1.62 -35.46
N ARG A 793 -10.76 2.57 -35.69
CA ARG A 793 -12.14 2.50 -35.18
C ARG A 793 -13.08 2.12 -36.31
N ALA A 794 -13.84 1.03 -36.12
CA ALA A 794 -14.91 0.66 -37.02
C ALA A 794 -16.23 1.35 -36.62
N THR A 795 -17.04 1.71 -37.62
CA THR A 795 -18.36 2.34 -37.44
C THR A 795 -19.53 1.40 -37.72
N SER A 796 -19.27 0.28 -38.38
CA SER A 796 -20.25 -0.77 -38.69
C SER A 796 -19.64 -2.16 -38.54
N LEU A 797 -20.50 -3.19 -38.47
CA LEU A 797 -20.06 -4.59 -38.37
C LEU A 797 -19.28 -5.03 -39.63
N ASN A 798 -19.74 -4.62 -40.82
CA ASN A 798 -19.07 -4.96 -42.08
C ASN A 798 -17.66 -4.36 -42.17
N GLU A 799 -17.50 -3.11 -41.72
CA GLU A 799 -16.19 -2.46 -41.65
C GLU A 799 -15.26 -3.16 -40.66
N ALA A 800 -15.76 -3.51 -39.47
CA ALA A 800 -14.98 -4.26 -38.47
C ALA A 800 -14.50 -5.61 -39.03
N LEU A 801 -15.39 -6.39 -39.66
CA LEU A 801 -15.04 -7.67 -40.28
C LEU A 801 -14.02 -7.51 -41.42
N ALA A 802 -14.15 -6.46 -42.24
CA ALA A 802 -13.18 -6.19 -43.30
C ALA A 802 -11.78 -5.87 -42.75
N MET A 803 -11.69 -5.08 -41.67
CA MET A 803 -10.42 -4.78 -40.99
C MET A 803 -9.79 -5.99 -40.30
N LEU A 804 -10.59 -6.99 -39.91
CA LEU A 804 -10.12 -8.22 -39.28
C LEU A 804 -9.75 -9.33 -40.29
N ALA A 805 -10.13 -9.19 -41.56
CA ALA A 805 -10.09 -10.25 -42.55
C ALA A 805 -8.70 -10.89 -42.77
N ASP A 806 -7.62 -10.13 -42.57
CA ASP A 806 -6.25 -10.63 -42.73
C ASP A 806 -5.72 -11.46 -41.53
N GLY A 807 -6.48 -11.50 -40.43
CA GLY A 807 -6.14 -12.23 -39.21
C GLY A 807 -4.98 -11.65 -38.39
N SER A 808 -4.37 -10.55 -38.83
CA SER A 808 -3.25 -9.89 -38.16
C SER A 808 -3.70 -8.88 -37.09
N THR A 809 -4.92 -8.37 -37.22
CA THR A 809 -5.51 -7.37 -36.33
C THR A 809 -6.43 -8.00 -35.28
N ARG A 810 -6.48 -7.46 -34.06
CA ARG A 810 -7.37 -7.94 -32.99
C ARG A 810 -8.50 -6.95 -32.68
N PRO A 811 -9.76 -7.41 -32.48
CA PRO A 811 -10.82 -6.52 -32.04
C PRO A 811 -10.62 -6.08 -30.58
N ILE A 812 -11.08 -4.88 -30.23
CA ILE A 812 -11.12 -4.36 -28.86
C ILE A 812 -12.45 -3.67 -28.56
N ALA A 813 -13.14 -4.14 -27.52
CA ALA A 813 -14.27 -3.47 -26.88
C ALA A 813 -14.21 -3.75 -25.37
N GLY A 814 -13.81 -2.75 -24.60
CA GLY A 814 -13.20 -2.95 -23.29
C GLY A 814 -11.68 -3.00 -23.43
N GLY A 815 -11.03 -4.05 -22.93
CA GLY A 815 -9.64 -4.37 -23.30
C GLY A 815 -8.62 -4.48 -22.18
N THR A 816 -9.02 -4.70 -20.93
CA THR A 816 -8.07 -4.88 -19.81
C THR A 816 -7.01 -5.94 -20.12
N ASP A 817 -7.42 -7.14 -20.53
CA ASP A 817 -6.49 -8.25 -20.79
C ASP A 817 -5.78 -8.12 -22.14
N VAL A 818 -6.38 -7.43 -23.12
CA VAL A 818 -5.73 -7.12 -24.40
C VAL A 818 -4.48 -6.26 -24.16
N LEU A 819 -4.60 -5.27 -23.27
CA LEU A 819 -3.47 -4.41 -22.87
C LEU A 819 -2.40 -5.17 -22.08
N VAL A 820 -2.81 -6.10 -21.20
CA VAL A 820 -1.87 -6.97 -20.47
C VAL A 820 -1.13 -7.89 -21.43
N GLN A 821 -1.83 -8.56 -22.35
CA GLN A 821 -1.21 -9.41 -23.37
C GLN A 821 -0.30 -8.62 -24.31
N ALA A 822 -0.65 -7.38 -24.63
CA ALA A 822 0.21 -6.51 -25.42
C ALA A 822 1.59 -6.34 -24.76
N ARG A 823 1.68 -6.32 -23.41
CA ARG A 823 2.95 -6.16 -22.65
C ARG A 823 3.92 -7.31 -22.84
N LEU A 824 3.43 -8.46 -23.28
CA LEU A 824 4.27 -9.63 -23.55
C LEU A 824 4.93 -9.53 -24.93
N ALA A 825 4.36 -8.73 -25.84
CA ALA A 825 4.86 -8.53 -27.19
C ALA A 825 5.91 -7.42 -27.26
N SER A 826 6.55 -7.28 -28.42
CA SER A 826 7.54 -6.23 -28.68
C SER A 826 7.31 -5.46 -29.97
N ALA A 827 6.32 -5.88 -30.75
CA ALA A 827 5.87 -5.19 -31.94
C ALA A 827 4.59 -4.42 -31.62
N PRO A 828 4.29 -3.35 -32.38
CA PRO A 828 3.03 -2.66 -32.25
C PRO A 828 1.86 -3.63 -32.37
N LEU A 829 0.86 -3.49 -31.51
CA LEU A 829 -0.32 -4.33 -31.56
C LEU A 829 -1.41 -3.64 -32.41
N PRO A 830 -1.72 -4.13 -33.62
CA PRO A 830 -2.82 -3.61 -34.42
C PRO A 830 -4.17 -4.05 -33.81
N LEU A 831 -5.03 -3.07 -33.57
CA LEU A 831 -6.34 -3.22 -32.93
C LEU A 831 -7.45 -2.57 -33.75
N VAL A 832 -8.63 -3.18 -33.76
CA VAL A 832 -9.88 -2.58 -34.25
C VAL A 832 -10.79 -2.27 -33.06
N ASP A 833 -11.01 -0.99 -32.76
CA ASP A 833 -12.02 -0.55 -31.79
C ASP A 833 -13.42 -0.78 -32.35
N ILE A 834 -14.10 -1.79 -31.79
CA ILE A 834 -15.49 -2.15 -32.12
C ILE A 834 -16.48 -1.65 -31.07
N SER A 835 -16.01 -0.88 -30.07
CA SER A 835 -16.84 -0.43 -28.94
C SER A 835 -17.96 0.54 -29.33
N SER A 836 -17.96 1.06 -30.56
CA SER A 836 -18.97 1.99 -31.07
C SER A 836 -19.87 1.40 -32.15
N VAL A 837 -19.67 0.14 -32.54
CA VAL A 837 -20.45 -0.54 -33.60
C VAL A 837 -21.89 -0.82 -33.09
N PRO A 838 -22.93 -0.17 -33.63
CA PRO A 838 -24.29 -0.28 -33.11
C PRO A 838 -24.88 -1.69 -33.19
N GLU A 839 -24.57 -2.43 -34.26
CA GLU A 839 -25.09 -3.79 -34.51
C GLU A 839 -24.66 -4.79 -33.43
N LEU A 840 -23.56 -4.52 -32.72
CA LEU A 840 -23.06 -5.34 -31.63
C LEU A 840 -23.66 -4.96 -30.27
N LYS A 841 -24.50 -3.93 -30.17
CA LYS A 841 -25.05 -3.40 -28.91
C LYS A 841 -26.53 -3.66 -28.70
N VAL A 842 -27.13 -4.50 -29.54
CA VAL A 842 -28.57 -4.73 -29.56
C VAL A 842 -28.95 -5.89 -28.63
N ILE A 843 -30.06 -5.76 -27.89
CA ILE A 843 -30.70 -6.85 -27.14
C ILE A 843 -32.11 -7.03 -27.70
N GLU A 844 -32.40 -8.21 -28.24
CA GLU A 844 -33.65 -8.50 -28.95
C GLU A 844 -34.26 -9.83 -28.49
N LEU A 845 -35.59 -9.91 -28.49
CA LEU A 845 -36.33 -11.16 -28.34
C LEU A 845 -36.18 -12.02 -29.59
N THR A 846 -35.82 -13.29 -29.41
CA THR A 846 -35.80 -14.25 -30.51
C THR A 846 -37.20 -14.75 -30.82
N GLN A 847 -37.42 -15.24 -32.05
CA GLN A 847 -38.70 -15.84 -32.45
C GLN A 847 -39.11 -17.02 -31.57
N GLU A 848 -38.15 -17.70 -30.96
CA GLU A 848 -38.35 -18.85 -30.08
C GLU A 848 -38.72 -18.44 -28.64
N GLY A 849 -38.69 -17.15 -28.31
CA GLY A 849 -38.98 -16.63 -26.97
C GLY A 849 -37.77 -16.59 -26.03
N GLY A 850 -36.56 -16.61 -26.58
CA GLY A 850 -35.30 -16.36 -25.89
C GLY A 850 -34.77 -14.94 -26.16
N LEU A 851 -33.47 -14.71 -25.97
CA LEU A 851 -32.82 -13.43 -26.25
C LEU A 851 -31.60 -13.56 -27.16
N ARG A 852 -31.44 -12.61 -28.09
CA ARG A 852 -30.19 -12.35 -28.81
C ARG A 852 -29.54 -11.11 -28.19
N ILE A 853 -28.36 -11.28 -27.60
CA ILE A 853 -27.59 -10.21 -26.95
C ILE A 853 -26.35 -9.95 -27.82
N GLY A 854 -26.20 -8.74 -28.33
CA GLY A 854 -25.01 -8.34 -29.08
C GLY A 854 -23.72 -8.45 -28.25
N ALA A 855 -22.64 -8.91 -28.86
CA ALA A 855 -21.37 -9.15 -28.18
C ALA A 855 -20.72 -7.87 -27.60
N GLY A 856 -21.05 -6.71 -28.15
CA GLY A 856 -20.60 -5.38 -27.72
C GLY A 856 -21.44 -4.73 -26.62
N VAL A 857 -22.49 -5.40 -26.13
CA VAL A 857 -23.29 -4.93 -24.98
C VAL A 857 -22.41 -4.87 -23.73
N CYS A 858 -22.36 -3.70 -23.09
CA CYS A 858 -21.67 -3.52 -21.82
C CYS A 858 -22.44 -4.16 -20.67
N PHE A 859 -21.74 -4.61 -19.63
CA PHE A 859 -22.40 -5.21 -18.46
C PHE A 859 -23.38 -4.26 -17.77
N SER A 860 -23.11 -2.95 -17.76
CA SER A 860 -24.05 -1.95 -17.23
C SER A 860 -25.40 -2.00 -17.97
N ASP A 861 -25.36 -2.03 -19.29
CA ASP A 861 -26.55 -1.99 -20.14
C ASP A 861 -27.30 -3.32 -20.06
N LEU A 862 -26.56 -4.43 -20.03
CA LEU A 862 -27.10 -5.78 -19.83
C LEU A 862 -27.88 -5.89 -18.51
N THR A 863 -27.27 -5.43 -17.41
CA THR A 863 -27.88 -5.52 -16.08
C THR A 863 -29.04 -4.54 -15.88
N ALA A 864 -29.11 -3.46 -16.66
CA ALA A 864 -30.18 -2.47 -16.61
C ALA A 864 -31.43 -2.87 -17.40
N GLN A 865 -31.32 -3.85 -18.31
CA GLN A 865 -32.42 -4.24 -19.20
C GLN A 865 -33.44 -5.12 -18.46
N SER A 866 -34.71 -4.69 -18.42
CA SER A 866 -35.77 -5.35 -17.64
C SER A 866 -36.08 -6.78 -18.08
N THR A 867 -36.16 -7.04 -19.39
CA THR A 867 -36.35 -8.39 -19.95
C THR A 867 -35.23 -9.35 -19.53
N VAL A 868 -33.97 -8.90 -19.44
CA VAL A 868 -32.83 -9.71 -18.97
C VAL A 868 -32.96 -9.98 -17.47
N GLN A 869 -33.33 -8.96 -16.67
CA GLN A 869 -33.59 -9.12 -15.23
C GLN A 869 -34.71 -10.14 -14.96
N GLU A 870 -35.79 -10.09 -15.74
CA GLU A 870 -36.95 -10.98 -15.60
C GLU A 870 -36.66 -12.41 -16.10
N MET A 871 -36.03 -12.56 -17.27
CA MET A 871 -35.85 -13.86 -17.91
C MET A 871 -34.58 -14.59 -17.47
N TYR A 872 -33.50 -13.88 -17.16
CA TYR A 872 -32.17 -14.46 -16.87
C TYR A 872 -31.51 -13.83 -15.62
N PRO A 873 -32.17 -13.88 -14.44
CA PRO A 873 -31.71 -13.19 -13.24
C PRO A 873 -30.32 -13.63 -12.76
N LEU A 874 -29.88 -14.88 -12.99
CA LEU A 874 -28.53 -15.32 -12.60
C LEU A 874 -27.44 -14.57 -13.35
N LEU A 875 -27.68 -14.27 -14.63
CA LEU A 875 -26.73 -13.51 -15.44
C LEU A 875 -26.56 -12.11 -14.86
N VAL A 876 -27.67 -11.47 -14.46
CA VAL A 876 -27.63 -10.15 -13.83
C VAL A 876 -26.90 -10.18 -12.50
N THR A 877 -27.21 -11.15 -11.64
CA THR A 877 -26.55 -11.34 -10.34
C THR A 877 -25.04 -11.48 -10.50
N ALA A 878 -24.58 -12.37 -11.38
CA ALA A 878 -23.15 -12.56 -11.61
C ALA A 878 -22.49 -11.33 -12.26
N CYS A 879 -23.14 -10.70 -13.24
CA CYS A 879 -22.59 -9.50 -13.89
C CYS A 879 -22.43 -8.33 -12.91
N ASN A 880 -23.28 -8.22 -11.89
CA ASN A 880 -23.15 -7.18 -10.86
C ASN A 880 -21.92 -7.34 -9.96
N THR A 881 -21.33 -8.53 -9.90
CA THR A 881 -20.10 -8.78 -9.15
C THR A 881 -18.83 -8.48 -9.95
N ILE A 882 -18.94 -8.36 -11.28
CA ILE A 882 -17.81 -8.05 -12.16
C ILE A 882 -17.32 -6.63 -11.92
N GLY A 883 -16.08 -6.49 -11.44
CA GLY A 883 -15.38 -5.22 -11.35
C GLY A 883 -16.12 -4.09 -10.62
N SER A 884 -15.69 -2.84 -10.87
CA SER A 884 -16.43 -1.65 -10.45
C SER A 884 -17.46 -1.26 -11.52
N LEU A 885 -18.37 -0.33 -11.17
CA LEU A 885 -19.33 0.22 -12.14
C LEU A 885 -18.62 0.82 -13.37
N GLN A 886 -17.49 1.52 -13.17
CA GLN A 886 -16.69 2.09 -14.25
C GLN A 886 -16.16 1.02 -15.21
N LEU A 887 -15.74 -0.13 -14.69
CA LEU A 887 -15.33 -1.26 -15.52
C LEU A 887 -16.54 -1.85 -16.27
N ARG A 888 -17.68 -2.03 -15.61
CA ARG A 888 -18.89 -2.57 -16.26
C ARG A 888 -19.47 -1.67 -17.35
N ASN A 889 -19.25 -0.36 -17.27
CA ASN A 889 -19.62 0.59 -18.33
C ASN A 889 -18.77 0.43 -19.61
N ARG A 890 -17.64 -0.28 -19.55
CA ARG A 890 -16.75 -0.51 -20.70
C ARG A 890 -16.54 -1.97 -21.06
N ALA A 891 -16.65 -2.87 -20.09
CA ALA A 891 -16.48 -4.30 -20.28
C ALA A 891 -17.73 -4.88 -20.95
N THR A 892 -17.52 -5.60 -22.04
CA THR A 892 -18.58 -6.20 -22.85
C THR A 892 -18.73 -7.68 -22.55
N ILE A 893 -19.94 -8.20 -22.70
CA ILE A 893 -20.23 -9.64 -22.54
C ILE A 893 -19.42 -10.48 -23.53
N GLY A 894 -19.32 -10.04 -24.79
CA GLY A 894 -18.55 -10.72 -25.82
C GLY A 894 -17.04 -10.68 -25.56
N GLY A 895 -16.51 -9.54 -25.13
CA GLY A 895 -15.12 -9.44 -24.70
C GLY A 895 -14.78 -10.40 -23.55
N ASN A 896 -15.69 -10.55 -22.59
CA ASN A 896 -15.50 -11.48 -21.47
C ASN A 896 -15.50 -12.95 -21.91
N ILE A 897 -16.37 -13.34 -22.85
CA ILE A 897 -16.44 -14.69 -23.43
C ILE A 897 -15.20 -14.99 -24.30
N VAL A 898 -14.83 -14.09 -25.20
CA VAL A 898 -13.68 -14.28 -26.12
C VAL A 898 -12.36 -14.35 -25.36
N ASN A 899 -12.23 -13.57 -24.29
CA ASN A 899 -11.06 -13.63 -23.43
C ASN A 899 -10.90 -15.00 -22.74
N ALA A 900 -12.02 -15.72 -22.51
CA ALA A 900 -12.04 -17.06 -21.93
C ALA A 900 -11.23 -17.21 -20.63
N ALA A 901 -11.13 -16.13 -19.83
CA ALA A 901 -10.50 -16.21 -18.54
C ALA A 901 -11.22 -17.25 -17.67
N PRO A 902 -10.52 -18.16 -16.98
CA PRO A 902 -11.13 -19.16 -16.11
C PRO A 902 -12.02 -18.59 -15.01
N CYS A 903 -11.97 -17.28 -14.74
CA CYS A 903 -12.72 -16.58 -13.70
C CYS A 903 -13.78 -15.62 -14.27
N ALA A 904 -14.25 -15.85 -15.50
CA ALA A 904 -15.22 -14.98 -16.16
C ALA A 904 -16.63 -15.18 -15.59
N ASP A 905 -17.04 -14.34 -14.62
CA ASP A 905 -18.29 -14.50 -13.85
C ASP A 905 -19.57 -14.53 -14.69
N SER A 906 -19.58 -13.93 -15.89
CA SER A 906 -20.75 -13.98 -16.78
C SER A 906 -20.93 -15.34 -17.46
N VAL A 907 -19.86 -16.13 -17.60
CA VAL A 907 -19.87 -17.40 -18.35
C VAL A 907 -20.63 -18.51 -17.62
N PRO A 908 -20.48 -18.74 -16.30
CA PRO A 908 -21.20 -19.81 -15.61
C PRO A 908 -22.73 -19.71 -15.73
N PRO A 909 -23.38 -18.53 -15.57
CA PRO A 909 -24.80 -18.39 -15.90
C PRO A 909 -25.12 -18.65 -17.38
N LEU A 910 -24.29 -18.20 -18.32
CA LEU A 910 -24.55 -18.49 -19.73
C LEU A 910 -24.48 -19.99 -20.04
N VAL A 911 -23.55 -20.72 -19.41
CA VAL A 911 -23.45 -22.18 -19.52
C VAL A 911 -24.66 -22.86 -18.88
N ILE A 912 -25.16 -22.38 -17.73
CA ILE A 912 -26.33 -22.99 -17.07
C ILE A 912 -27.60 -22.84 -17.91
N TYR A 913 -27.70 -21.74 -18.67
CA TYR A 913 -28.80 -21.46 -19.58
C TYR A 913 -28.62 -22.11 -20.97
N ASP A 914 -27.58 -22.93 -21.19
CA ASP A 914 -27.24 -23.52 -22.50
C ASP A 914 -27.10 -22.48 -23.63
N ALA A 915 -26.45 -21.35 -23.34
CA ALA A 915 -26.24 -20.29 -24.34
C ALA A 915 -25.42 -20.78 -25.55
N GLU A 916 -25.73 -20.22 -26.72
CA GLU A 916 -24.91 -20.32 -27.93
C GLU A 916 -24.22 -18.99 -28.23
N VAL A 917 -23.15 -19.05 -29.00
CA VAL A 917 -22.44 -17.88 -29.54
C VAL A 917 -22.60 -17.82 -31.04
N GLU A 918 -22.73 -16.60 -31.57
CA GLU A 918 -22.78 -16.31 -33.01
C GLU A 918 -21.44 -15.71 -33.44
N ILE A 919 -20.78 -16.35 -34.40
CA ILE A 919 -19.46 -15.99 -34.90
C ILE A 919 -19.61 -15.64 -36.38
N GLN A 920 -18.92 -14.60 -36.83
CA GLN A 920 -18.95 -14.16 -38.22
C GLN A 920 -17.53 -13.88 -38.73
N HIS A 921 -17.27 -14.31 -39.98
CA HIS A 921 -16.06 -14.01 -40.73
C HIS A 921 -16.39 -13.10 -41.92
N HIS A 922 -15.41 -12.35 -42.43
CA HIS A 922 -15.61 -11.49 -43.59
C HIS A 922 -16.08 -12.31 -44.81
N ASN A 923 -17.18 -11.90 -45.44
CA ASN A 923 -17.81 -12.59 -46.57
C ASN A 923 -18.24 -14.06 -46.32
N ALA A 924 -18.39 -14.48 -45.06
CA ALA A 924 -18.95 -15.78 -44.69
C ALA A 924 -20.31 -15.62 -43.98
N PRO A 925 -21.21 -16.61 -44.07
CA PRO A 925 -22.42 -16.63 -43.26
C PRO A 925 -22.08 -16.75 -41.76
N SER A 926 -22.94 -16.22 -40.89
CA SER A 926 -22.79 -16.38 -39.45
C SER A 926 -22.96 -17.85 -39.05
N GLN A 927 -22.16 -18.29 -38.07
CA GLN A 927 -22.22 -19.63 -37.52
C GLN A 927 -22.57 -19.57 -36.04
N ARG A 928 -23.45 -20.48 -35.59
CA ARG A 928 -23.75 -20.68 -34.17
C ARG A 928 -23.00 -21.86 -33.60
N MET A 929 -22.62 -21.75 -32.33
CA MET A 929 -21.95 -22.81 -31.57
C MET A 929 -22.37 -22.76 -30.10
N PRO A 930 -22.58 -23.91 -29.43
CA PRO A 930 -22.76 -23.92 -27.98
C PRO A 930 -21.57 -23.28 -27.25
N LEU A 931 -21.83 -22.39 -26.30
CA LEU A 931 -20.78 -21.67 -25.55
C LEU A 931 -19.80 -22.65 -24.85
N SER A 932 -20.33 -23.77 -24.35
CA SER A 932 -19.55 -24.84 -23.71
C SER A 932 -18.52 -25.51 -24.63
N LYS A 933 -18.75 -25.46 -25.95
CA LYS A 933 -17.83 -25.92 -27.00
C LYS A 933 -16.93 -24.80 -27.51
N PHE A 934 -17.41 -23.55 -27.49
CA PHE A 934 -16.62 -22.38 -27.89
C PHE A 934 -15.42 -22.15 -26.96
N ILE A 935 -15.62 -22.25 -25.64
CA ILE A 935 -14.52 -22.16 -24.68
C ILE A 935 -13.85 -23.54 -24.56
N THR A 936 -12.62 -23.66 -25.07
CA THR A 936 -11.89 -24.93 -25.12
C THR A 936 -10.95 -25.09 -23.93
N GLY A 937 -10.61 -24.01 -23.25
CA GLY A 937 -9.89 -23.98 -21.97
C GLY A 937 -9.64 -22.55 -21.51
N GLY A 938 -8.92 -22.39 -20.39
CA GLY A 938 -8.50 -21.07 -19.92
C GLY A 938 -7.72 -20.29 -20.97
N TYR A 939 -8.19 -19.08 -21.27
CA TYR A 939 -7.69 -18.17 -22.30
C TYR A 939 -7.67 -18.76 -23.72
N ARG A 940 -8.48 -19.80 -23.98
CA ARG A 940 -8.55 -20.48 -25.29
C ARG A 940 -9.99 -20.65 -25.74
N THR A 941 -10.25 -20.22 -26.97
CA THR A 941 -11.55 -20.34 -27.64
C THR A 941 -11.41 -21.09 -28.96
N ALA A 942 -12.54 -21.41 -29.58
CA ALA A 942 -12.63 -21.95 -30.94
C ALA A 942 -12.68 -20.84 -32.02
N LEU A 943 -12.36 -19.59 -31.66
CA LEU A 943 -12.38 -18.45 -32.58
C LEU A 943 -11.14 -18.46 -33.49
N ASN A 944 -11.30 -18.42 -34.81
CA ASN A 944 -10.16 -18.37 -35.73
C ASN A 944 -9.68 -16.93 -35.94
N PRO A 945 -8.43 -16.73 -36.40
CA PRO A 945 -7.98 -15.41 -36.84
C PRO A 945 -8.93 -14.80 -37.88
N GLY A 946 -9.32 -13.55 -37.65
CA GLY A 946 -10.26 -12.81 -38.50
C GLY A 946 -11.74 -13.05 -38.22
N ASP A 947 -12.08 -14.01 -37.36
CA ASP A 947 -13.45 -14.20 -36.89
C ASP A 947 -13.80 -13.17 -35.80
N LEU A 948 -15.08 -12.77 -35.75
CA LEU A 948 -15.62 -11.90 -34.71
C LEU A 948 -16.82 -12.57 -34.04
N LEU A 949 -16.84 -12.59 -32.71
CA LEU A 949 -18.04 -12.91 -31.93
C LEU A 949 -19.02 -11.74 -32.04
N THR A 950 -20.19 -11.96 -32.62
CA THR A 950 -21.17 -10.90 -32.90
C THR A 950 -22.35 -10.88 -31.93
N ALA A 951 -22.77 -12.06 -31.43
CA ALA A 951 -23.88 -12.16 -30.47
C ALA A 951 -23.79 -13.41 -29.58
N ILE A 952 -24.56 -13.37 -28.49
CA ILE A 952 -24.86 -14.47 -27.59
C ILE A 952 -26.36 -14.77 -27.73
N ILE A 953 -26.71 -16.03 -27.95
CA ILE A 953 -28.09 -16.49 -28.09
C ILE A 953 -28.45 -17.27 -26.83
N LEU A 954 -29.43 -16.75 -26.08
CA LEU A 954 -30.00 -17.42 -24.92
C LEU A 954 -31.33 -18.08 -25.32
N PRO A 955 -31.52 -19.38 -25.04
CA PRO A 955 -32.79 -20.04 -25.28
C PRO A 955 -33.86 -19.55 -24.30
N PRO A 956 -35.16 -19.82 -24.55
CA PRO A 956 -36.22 -19.51 -23.60
C PRO A 956 -35.89 -20.06 -22.20
N PRO A 957 -36.05 -19.27 -21.13
CA PRO A 957 -35.68 -19.73 -19.79
C PRO A 957 -36.58 -20.89 -19.37
N TYR A 958 -36.00 -21.85 -18.65
CA TYR A 958 -36.77 -22.91 -18.03
C TYR A 958 -37.77 -22.32 -17.03
N ARG A 959 -39.06 -22.59 -17.23
CA ARG A 959 -40.14 -22.04 -16.39
C ARG A 959 -40.71 -23.12 -15.48
N ASN A 960 -40.52 -22.93 -14.18
CA ASN A 960 -41.18 -23.70 -13.13
C ASN A 960 -41.44 -22.75 -11.94
N SER A 961 -42.63 -22.81 -11.34
CA SER A 961 -42.99 -21.92 -10.22
C SER A 961 -42.16 -22.15 -8.96
N ARG A 962 -41.49 -23.29 -8.84
CA ARG A 962 -40.58 -23.66 -7.74
C ARG A 962 -39.10 -23.59 -8.14
N LEU A 963 -38.77 -22.94 -9.25
CA LEU A 963 -37.38 -22.80 -9.69
C LEU A 963 -36.61 -21.88 -8.72
N GLN A 964 -35.66 -22.48 -8.01
CA GLN A 964 -34.68 -21.77 -7.20
C GLN A 964 -33.40 -21.57 -8.01
N GLN A 965 -32.75 -20.42 -7.84
CA GLN A 965 -31.55 -20.03 -8.58
C GLN A 965 -30.54 -19.39 -7.63
N ARG A 966 -29.26 -19.78 -7.72
CA ARG A 966 -28.19 -19.28 -6.86
C ARG A 966 -26.89 -19.00 -7.62
N TYR A 967 -26.17 -17.98 -7.18
CA TYR A 967 -24.81 -17.66 -7.62
C TYR A 967 -23.94 -17.38 -6.38
N LEU A 968 -22.90 -18.18 -6.19
CA LEU A 968 -21.91 -17.99 -5.13
C LEU A 968 -20.57 -17.62 -5.76
N GLN A 969 -19.90 -16.61 -5.20
CA GLN A 969 -18.60 -16.14 -5.66
C GLN A 969 -17.69 -15.88 -4.46
N LEU A 970 -16.45 -16.33 -4.57
CA LEU A 970 -15.40 -16.06 -3.62
C LEU A 970 -14.22 -15.37 -4.30
N GLY A 971 -13.79 -14.26 -3.71
CA GLY A 971 -12.49 -13.69 -4.03
C GLY A 971 -11.92 -12.84 -2.90
N ARG A 972 -10.67 -12.38 -3.08
CA ARG A 972 -9.87 -11.80 -1.99
C ARG A 972 -10.33 -10.40 -1.60
N ARG A 973 -10.81 -9.59 -2.55
CA ARG A 973 -11.24 -8.20 -2.34
C ARG A 973 -12.72 -8.01 -2.69
N ASN A 974 -13.29 -6.86 -2.38
CA ASN A 974 -14.69 -6.55 -2.66
C ASN A 974 -14.89 -5.81 -4.00
N ALA A 975 -13.86 -5.13 -4.50
CA ALA A 975 -13.77 -4.59 -5.87
C ALA A 975 -12.46 -5.02 -6.54
N LEU A 976 -12.43 -4.93 -7.88
CA LEU A 976 -11.33 -5.51 -8.69
C LEU A 976 -11.03 -6.95 -8.24
N ASN A 977 -12.10 -7.66 -7.93
CA ASN A 977 -12.07 -8.98 -7.34
C ASN A 977 -11.98 -10.01 -8.47
N ILE A 978 -10.84 -10.68 -8.56
CA ILE A 978 -10.69 -11.82 -9.46
C ILE A 978 -11.26 -13.04 -8.74
N THR A 979 -12.32 -13.62 -9.30
CA THR A 979 -12.97 -14.80 -8.76
C THR A 979 -11.99 -15.95 -8.60
N ARG A 980 -11.82 -16.42 -7.36
CA ARG A 980 -11.03 -17.63 -7.07
C ARG A 980 -11.85 -18.89 -7.23
N GLN A 981 -13.13 -18.83 -6.87
CA GLN A 981 -14.11 -19.91 -6.94
C GLN A 981 -15.50 -19.31 -7.13
N SER A 982 -16.31 -19.92 -7.99
CA SER A 982 -17.73 -19.59 -8.12
C SER A 982 -18.53 -20.82 -8.53
N PHE A 983 -19.79 -20.82 -8.11
CA PHE A 983 -20.78 -21.83 -8.49
C PHE A 983 -22.06 -21.13 -8.91
N THR A 984 -22.70 -21.69 -9.93
CA THR A 984 -24.05 -21.31 -10.35
C THR A 984 -24.95 -22.54 -10.29
N GLY A 985 -26.13 -22.39 -9.69
CA GLY A 985 -27.06 -23.50 -9.49
C GLY A 985 -28.50 -23.14 -9.85
N GLN A 986 -29.21 -24.12 -10.40
CA GLN A 986 -30.66 -24.09 -10.55
C GLN A 986 -31.27 -25.38 -10.00
N PHE A 987 -32.35 -25.25 -9.23
CA PHE A 987 -32.97 -26.37 -8.53
C PHE A 987 -34.50 -26.29 -8.63
N VAL A 988 -35.16 -27.44 -8.77
CA VAL A 988 -36.60 -27.57 -8.52
C VAL A 988 -36.79 -28.78 -7.62
N LEU A 989 -37.43 -28.55 -6.48
CA LEU A 989 -37.85 -29.61 -5.57
C LEU A 989 -39.35 -29.87 -5.75
N ASP A 990 -39.73 -31.15 -5.72
CA ASP A 990 -41.13 -31.54 -5.61
C ASP A 990 -41.66 -31.38 -4.17
N GLU A 991 -42.93 -31.71 -3.94
CA GLU A 991 -43.57 -31.61 -2.61
C GLU A 991 -42.96 -32.56 -1.58
N ALA A 992 -42.32 -33.65 -2.02
CA ALA A 992 -41.62 -34.59 -1.16
C ALA A 992 -40.18 -34.12 -0.84
N GLY A 993 -39.74 -33.00 -1.41
CA GLY A 993 -38.38 -32.50 -1.29
C GLY A 993 -37.37 -33.20 -2.20
N SER A 994 -37.82 -33.88 -3.25
CA SER A 994 -36.95 -34.53 -4.23
C SER A 994 -36.56 -33.58 -5.36
N LEU A 995 -35.28 -33.58 -5.74
CA LEU A 995 -34.78 -32.76 -6.84
C LEU A 995 -35.26 -33.31 -8.19
N ILE A 996 -36.23 -32.66 -8.82
CA ILE A 996 -36.74 -33.05 -10.15
C ILE A 996 -36.02 -32.29 -11.28
N TYR A 997 -35.32 -31.22 -10.94
CA TYR A 997 -34.44 -30.49 -11.84
C TYR A 997 -33.23 -29.99 -11.05
N CYS A 998 -32.04 -30.24 -11.57
CA CYS A 998 -30.79 -29.76 -11.01
C CYS A 998 -29.83 -29.43 -12.14
N ARG A 999 -29.30 -28.20 -12.16
CA ARG A 999 -28.15 -27.83 -12.98
C ARG A 999 -27.13 -27.15 -12.11
N LEU A 1000 -25.86 -27.50 -12.30
CA LEU A 1000 -24.76 -27.00 -11.51
C LEU A 1000 -23.59 -26.69 -12.43
N VAL A 1001 -23.04 -25.48 -12.31
CA VAL A 1001 -21.90 -25.03 -13.11
C VAL A 1001 -20.81 -24.51 -12.19
N ASP A 1002 -19.60 -25.05 -12.39
CA ASP A 1002 -18.37 -24.47 -11.85
C ASP A 1002 -17.96 -23.26 -12.70
N GLY A 1003 -17.44 -22.22 -12.04
CA GLY A 1003 -16.94 -21.05 -12.73
C GLY A 1003 -15.47 -20.69 -12.56
N ALA A 1004 -14.67 -21.41 -11.77
CA ALA A 1004 -13.26 -21.02 -11.52
C ALA A 1004 -12.34 -22.12 -10.90
N LEU A 1005 -12.84 -23.34 -10.70
CA LEU A 1005 -12.09 -24.46 -10.13
C LEU A 1005 -11.44 -25.33 -11.22
N PHE A 1006 -12.16 -25.61 -12.30
CA PHE A 1006 -11.66 -26.45 -13.39
C PHE A 1006 -10.92 -25.64 -14.47
N SER A 1007 -10.50 -26.29 -15.55
CA SER A 1007 -9.75 -25.65 -16.64
C SER A 1007 -10.59 -24.67 -17.47
N LYS A 1008 -11.91 -24.77 -17.39
CA LYS A 1008 -12.91 -23.87 -17.96
C LYS A 1008 -14.24 -24.01 -17.19
N PRO A 1009 -15.14 -23.01 -17.25
CA PRO A 1009 -16.49 -23.17 -16.74
C PRO A 1009 -17.21 -24.34 -17.41
N GLN A 1010 -17.85 -25.20 -16.61
CA GLN A 1010 -18.50 -26.40 -17.11
C GLN A 1010 -19.62 -26.89 -16.20
N ARG A 1011 -20.59 -27.62 -16.78
CA ARG A 1011 -21.62 -28.31 -16.02
C ARG A 1011 -21.01 -29.46 -15.22
N LEU A 1012 -21.48 -29.64 -13.99
CA LEU A 1012 -21.08 -30.74 -13.11
C LEU A 1012 -22.02 -31.93 -13.29
N THR A 1013 -22.14 -32.44 -14.51
CA THR A 1013 -23.12 -33.47 -14.88
C THR A 1013 -23.07 -34.76 -14.05
N PRO A 1014 -21.90 -35.28 -13.63
CA PRO A 1014 -21.86 -36.40 -12.68
C PRO A 1014 -22.62 -36.11 -11.38
N LEU A 1015 -22.50 -34.88 -10.88
CA LEU A 1015 -23.18 -34.42 -9.67
C LEU A 1015 -24.67 -34.18 -9.92
N GLU A 1016 -25.04 -33.54 -11.04
CA GLU A 1016 -26.43 -33.36 -11.46
C GLU A 1016 -27.17 -34.71 -11.49
N ASN A 1017 -26.57 -35.73 -12.11
CA ASN A 1017 -27.15 -37.06 -12.24
C ASN A 1017 -27.30 -37.80 -10.89
N ALA A 1018 -26.39 -37.57 -9.95
CA ALA A 1018 -26.45 -38.18 -8.63
C ALA A 1018 -27.55 -37.57 -7.73
N LEU A 1019 -27.93 -36.32 -7.99
CA LEU A 1019 -28.93 -35.57 -7.22
C LEU A 1019 -30.36 -35.73 -7.74
N ILE A 1020 -30.54 -35.77 -9.06
CA ILE A 1020 -31.87 -35.79 -9.68
C ILE A 1020 -32.63 -37.08 -9.32
N GLY A 1021 -33.92 -36.93 -8.98
CA GLY A 1021 -34.84 -38.00 -8.63
C GLY A 1021 -34.75 -38.44 -7.16
N ARG A 1022 -33.93 -37.78 -6.33
CA ARG A 1022 -33.71 -38.14 -4.93
C ARG A 1022 -34.09 -37.00 -4.00
N ARG A 1023 -34.51 -37.35 -2.78
CA ARG A 1023 -34.82 -36.39 -1.71
C ARG A 1023 -33.56 -35.64 -1.29
N LEU A 1024 -33.61 -34.31 -1.28
CA LEU A 1024 -32.51 -33.48 -0.78
C LEU A 1024 -32.52 -33.47 0.75
N ASP A 1025 -31.60 -34.25 1.32
CA ASP A 1025 -31.37 -34.36 2.75
C ASP A 1025 -29.85 -34.33 3.06
N GLU A 1026 -29.49 -34.34 4.34
CA GLU A 1026 -28.09 -34.28 4.77
C GLU A 1026 -27.25 -35.45 4.22
N ALA A 1027 -27.85 -36.64 4.04
CA ALA A 1027 -27.15 -37.80 3.51
C ALA A 1027 -26.83 -37.62 2.02
N LEU A 1028 -27.78 -37.11 1.23
CA LEU A 1028 -27.55 -36.80 -0.18
C LEU A 1028 -26.54 -35.68 -0.37
N ILE A 1029 -26.60 -34.64 0.48
CA ILE A 1029 -25.59 -33.56 0.46
C ILE A 1029 -24.20 -34.15 0.73
N LYS A 1030 -24.07 -35.07 1.70
CA LYS A 1030 -22.78 -35.70 1.98
C LYS A 1030 -22.25 -36.55 0.82
N GLU A 1031 -23.14 -37.22 0.09
CA GLU A 1031 -22.77 -37.94 -1.12
C GLU A 1031 -22.29 -36.97 -2.23
N ALA A 1032 -23.00 -35.86 -2.41
CA ALA A 1032 -22.65 -34.80 -3.35
C ALA A 1032 -21.26 -34.18 -3.05
N GLU A 1033 -20.95 -33.96 -1.76
CA GLU A 1033 -19.62 -33.53 -1.31
C GLU A 1033 -18.51 -34.47 -1.78
N ASN A 1034 -18.70 -35.78 -1.59
CA ASN A 1034 -17.71 -36.80 -1.96
C ASN A 1034 -17.49 -36.86 -3.49
N ILE A 1035 -18.57 -36.76 -4.26
CA ILE A 1035 -18.49 -36.73 -5.73
C ILE A 1035 -17.69 -35.50 -6.20
N LEU A 1036 -18.02 -34.31 -5.68
CA LEU A 1036 -17.30 -33.09 -6.06
C LEU A 1036 -15.83 -33.15 -5.62
N GLN A 1037 -15.55 -33.63 -4.41
CA GLN A 1037 -14.20 -33.82 -3.89
C GLN A 1037 -13.37 -34.68 -4.85
N GLN A 1038 -13.88 -35.83 -5.28
CA GLN A 1038 -13.18 -36.70 -6.23
C GLN A 1038 -12.90 -35.99 -7.56
N MET A 1039 -13.89 -35.30 -8.12
CA MET A 1039 -13.72 -34.53 -9.36
C MET A 1039 -12.63 -33.45 -9.23
N LEU A 1040 -12.57 -32.77 -8.09
CA LEU A 1040 -11.58 -31.73 -7.81
C LEU A 1040 -10.19 -32.31 -7.56
N ASP A 1041 -10.08 -33.44 -6.87
CA ASP A 1041 -8.80 -34.11 -6.63
C ASP A 1041 -8.16 -34.58 -7.95
N GLU A 1042 -8.97 -35.11 -8.87
CA GLU A 1042 -8.54 -35.49 -10.22
C GLU A 1042 -8.10 -34.25 -11.04
N ALA A 1043 -8.85 -33.15 -10.97
CA ALA A 1043 -8.60 -31.96 -11.80
C ALA A 1043 -7.48 -31.05 -11.27
N ILE A 1044 -7.39 -30.87 -9.95
CA ILE A 1044 -6.51 -29.88 -9.31
C ILE A 1044 -5.74 -30.41 -8.09
N GLY A 1045 -5.94 -31.65 -7.64
CA GLY A 1045 -5.35 -32.17 -6.40
C GLY A 1045 -3.82 -32.14 -6.33
N LYS A 1046 -3.13 -32.09 -7.47
CA LYS A 1046 -1.67 -31.95 -7.56
C LYS A 1046 -1.17 -30.49 -7.49
N ARG A 1047 -2.08 -29.51 -7.50
CA ARG A 1047 -1.72 -28.09 -7.42
C ARG A 1047 -1.51 -27.70 -5.96
N TRP A 1048 -0.52 -26.86 -5.68
CA TRP A 1048 -0.26 -26.33 -4.33
C TRP A 1048 -1.49 -25.66 -3.70
N SER A 1049 -2.36 -25.05 -4.51
CA SER A 1049 -3.58 -24.38 -4.03
C SER A 1049 -4.71 -25.35 -3.66
N ALA A 1050 -4.57 -26.65 -3.93
CA ALA A 1050 -5.63 -27.65 -3.70
C ALA A 1050 -6.03 -27.73 -2.22
N ALA A 1051 -5.05 -27.64 -1.32
CA ALA A 1051 -5.25 -27.65 0.14
C ALA A 1051 -6.29 -26.62 0.62
N TYR A 1052 -6.42 -25.50 -0.09
CA TYR A 1052 -7.46 -24.50 0.17
C TYR A 1052 -8.66 -24.64 -0.78
N LYS A 1053 -8.40 -24.74 -2.10
CA LYS A 1053 -9.46 -24.64 -3.11
C LYS A 1053 -10.46 -25.79 -3.03
N VAL A 1054 -9.98 -27.00 -2.79
CA VAL A 1054 -10.82 -28.20 -2.79
C VAL A 1054 -11.83 -28.19 -1.62
N PRO A 1055 -11.41 -28.06 -0.34
CA PRO A 1055 -12.36 -28.04 0.77
C PRO A 1055 -13.32 -26.85 0.69
N VAL A 1056 -12.84 -25.68 0.26
CA VAL A 1056 -13.71 -24.50 0.10
C VAL A 1056 -14.74 -24.71 -1.02
N GLY A 1057 -14.34 -25.37 -2.12
CA GLY A 1057 -15.26 -25.67 -3.21
C GLY A 1057 -16.38 -26.62 -2.78
N VAL A 1058 -16.04 -27.62 -1.97
CA VAL A 1058 -17.01 -28.53 -1.35
C VAL A 1058 -17.96 -27.76 -0.42
N GLU A 1059 -17.43 -26.90 0.47
CA GLU A 1059 -18.23 -26.08 1.39
C GLU A 1059 -19.18 -25.11 0.65
N MET A 1060 -18.74 -24.53 -0.46
CA MET A 1060 -19.59 -23.67 -1.29
C MET A 1060 -20.72 -24.46 -1.96
N LEU A 1061 -20.47 -25.69 -2.41
CA LEU A 1061 -21.53 -26.58 -2.89
C LEU A 1061 -22.50 -26.94 -1.76
N THR A 1062 -21.99 -27.33 -0.60
CA THR A 1062 -22.78 -27.67 0.58
C THR A 1062 -23.70 -26.51 0.98
N GLN A 1063 -23.16 -25.29 1.04
CA GLN A 1063 -23.93 -24.07 1.27
C GLN A 1063 -25.08 -23.97 0.26
N MET A 1064 -24.79 -24.11 -1.03
CA MET A 1064 -25.79 -23.95 -2.09
C MET A 1064 -26.92 -24.98 -1.97
N LEU A 1065 -26.60 -26.24 -1.66
CA LEU A 1065 -27.59 -27.30 -1.49
C LEU A 1065 -28.40 -27.15 -0.20
N GLN A 1066 -27.78 -26.72 0.90
CA GLN A 1066 -28.48 -26.43 2.16
C GLN A 1066 -29.46 -25.26 2.01
N GLU A 1067 -29.07 -24.19 1.31
CA GLU A 1067 -29.95 -23.07 1.00
C GLU A 1067 -31.12 -23.49 0.10
N ALA A 1068 -30.89 -24.41 -0.85
CA ALA A 1068 -31.96 -24.93 -1.69
C ALA A 1068 -32.95 -25.82 -0.90
N MET A 1069 -32.44 -26.59 0.05
CA MET A 1069 -33.23 -27.41 0.97
C MET A 1069 -34.10 -26.54 1.90
N ALA A 1070 -33.55 -25.44 2.42
CA ALA A 1070 -34.24 -24.55 3.36
C ALA A 1070 -35.40 -23.75 2.74
N GLU A 1071 -35.28 -23.33 1.47
CA GLU A 1071 -36.35 -22.59 0.76
C GLU A 1071 -37.56 -23.46 0.36
N ASN A 1072 -37.50 -24.78 0.57
CA ASN A 1072 -38.62 -25.69 0.31
C ASN A 1072 -39.53 -25.89 1.54
N HIS A 1073 -39.15 -25.32 2.69
CA HIS A 1073 -39.92 -25.26 3.94
C HIS A 1073 -40.52 -23.87 4.12
#